data_AF-A0A1H3F1X9-F1
#
_entry.id   AF-A0A1H3F1X9-F1
#
_cell.length_a   1.000
_cell.length_b   1.000
_cell.length_c   1.000
_cell.angle_alpha   90.00
_cell.angle_beta   90.00
_cell.angle_gamma   90.00
#
_symmetry.space_group_name_H-M   'P 1'
#
loop_
_entity.id
_entity.type
_entity.pdbx_description
1 polymer ?
#
loop_
_entity_poly.entity_id
_entity_poly.type
_entity_poly.pdbx_seq_one_letter_code
_entity_poly.pdbx_strand_id
1 'polypeptide(L)'
;MLEKIIDIQKVGRFEKLKVPSSLRFSKITLIFGENGWGKSTIADILRSFGRSQPEIIRGRETLATGGAQKVILLFMGSKKATFEGSTWAGGMPPPITVFDQTFINENVYSGEIVSHDHLKRQYGLVVGEEGVAILRAIQGTEKAEKETRDELKDQERFIQTLTAGIGLQRMSASDFAALERLEDAETVIESKEIKLKRATERKQIQNAILPELLPIPTSSGDLKFTLARSVEGVSAEARERLQAHIAAHPKVEGDPTVSQETWLEAGLAFSTEEACPFCGQELRDRSLIDLYDSYFSAAFKSLAEDVKKRRQTFARYEGGDFRKAVGTTIRANTAAIENLTNLTKEVFLGRMESEALIVKLEEVARSLDGAFQAKQEDLVSVLDPTPYADAFRAWDTARESIETYNRAVQDYRDKIEAIRRAQEGANIETLTQALAILKARVKRHEADTQATVTTYTELLATQARLKKQKEKQRGELKDYSARVTARLGSTINAYLKRLGAGFTIKYDPPNFKGQEPAAAYALMINETPVSPRADDVATPSFRNTLSTGDKSVLALALFLATVDADPRLAEMIVVLDDPFTSMDDFRRRFTANEINKLTTKAAQVIVLSHEKGFLRLLWERIDRSQMTTCAIQTGAPGMASLAVFDVEQATRPREDSERDKVLQFLDVTEGDPEHIRPLLRTVLENFYRKGDPDLFAPNELLAGIIDKLKKAAPDYRYKAAVDDLEDINFYTRESHHAPISGSVTEATSVEELKTYCERVRDLTRGSV
;
A
#
# COMPACT_ATOMS: atom_id res chain seq x y z
N MET A 1 -20.67 4.82 -45.62
CA MET A 1 -19.88 3.86 -46.42
C MET A 1 -18.73 4.59 -47.10
N LEU A 2 -17.58 3.92 -47.25
CA LEU A 2 -16.44 4.35 -48.05
C LEU A 2 -16.77 4.12 -49.54
N GLU A 3 -16.73 5.17 -50.35
CA GLU A 3 -16.97 5.08 -51.80
C GLU A 3 -15.68 4.88 -52.58
N LYS A 4 -14.57 5.49 -52.12
CA LYS A 4 -13.32 5.50 -52.87
C LYS A 4 -12.11 5.80 -52.00
N ILE A 5 -11.00 5.12 -52.30
CA ILE A 5 -9.65 5.58 -51.94
C ILE A 5 -9.17 6.52 -53.05
N ILE A 6 -8.98 7.80 -52.75
CA ILE A 6 -8.56 8.80 -53.74
C ILE A 6 -7.04 8.78 -53.89
N ASP A 7 -6.30 8.75 -52.78
CA ASP A 7 -4.85 8.84 -52.77
C ASP A 7 -4.28 8.21 -51.50
N ILE A 8 -3.20 7.44 -51.61
CA ILE A 8 -2.38 6.99 -50.48
C ILE A 8 -0.91 7.14 -50.90
N GLN A 9 -0.14 7.89 -50.11
CA GLN A 9 1.28 8.14 -50.34
C GLN A 9 2.07 7.99 -49.06
N LYS A 10 3.23 7.34 -49.16
CA LYS A 10 4.21 7.13 -48.08
C LYS A 10 3.65 6.46 -46.82
N VAL A 11 2.69 5.53 -46.99
CA VAL A 11 2.13 4.74 -45.88
C VAL A 11 2.38 3.25 -46.11
N GLY A 12 3.10 2.63 -45.17
CA GLY A 12 3.47 1.22 -45.17
C GLY A 12 4.24 0.84 -46.43
N ARG A 13 3.68 -0.13 -47.16
CA ARG A 13 4.21 -0.61 -48.45
C ARG A 13 3.97 0.34 -49.62
N PHE A 14 3.15 1.37 -49.43
CA PHE A 14 2.75 2.28 -50.49
C PHE A 14 3.57 3.57 -50.42
N GLU A 15 4.59 3.70 -51.25
CA GLU A 15 5.10 5.03 -51.59
C GLU A 15 4.03 5.83 -52.32
N LYS A 16 3.32 5.15 -53.23
CA LYS A 16 2.10 5.64 -53.86
C LYS A 16 1.19 4.48 -54.25
N LEU A 17 -0.09 4.56 -53.87
CA LEU A 17 -1.14 3.67 -54.35
C LEU A 17 -1.95 4.39 -55.44
N LYS A 18 -1.88 3.90 -56.68
CA LYS A 18 -2.72 4.39 -57.77
C LYS A 18 -4.08 3.69 -57.75
N VAL A 19 -5.17 4.46 -57.76
CA VAL A 19 -6.53 3.92 -57.81
C VAL A 19 -7.25 4.45 -59.05
N PRO A 20 -7.76 3.57 -59.94
CA PRO A 20 -8.50 3.97 -61.13
C PRO A 20 -9.68 4.88 -60.80
N SER A 21 -9.92 5.88 -61.64
CA SER A 21 -11.04 6.81 -61.45
C SER A 21 -12.40 6.12 -61.50
N SER A 22 -12.50 5.00 -62.23
CA SER A 22 -13.69 4.15 -62.38
C SER A 22 -13.96 3.24 -61.18
N LEU A 23 -12.95 2.91 -60.37
CA LEU A 23 -13.15 2.00 -59.24
C LEU A 23 -13.92 2.72 -58.12
N ARG A 24 -15.06 2.13 -57.73
CA ARG A 24 -15.89 2.57 -56.60
C ARG A 24 -16.23 1.37 -55.73
N PHE A 25 -16.10 1.56 -54.43
CA PHE A 25 -16.46 0.55 -53.44
C PHE A 25 -17.98 0.54 -53.28
N SER A 26 -18.56 -0.65 -53.23
CA SER A 26 -20.00 -0.87 -53.05
C SER A 26 -20.26 -1.32 -51.61
N LYS A 27 -21.46 -1.85 -51.34
CA LYS A 27 -21.81 -2.40 -50.01
C LYS A 27 -20.84 -3.50 -49.59
N ILE A 28 -20.31 -4.26 -50.55
CA ILE A 28 -19.44 -5.39 -50.30
C ILE A 28 -18.21 -5.23 -51.19
N THR A 29 -17.04 -5.10 -50.60
CA THR A 29 -15.79 -4.95 -51.36
C THR A 29 -14.86 -6.10 -51.04
N LEU A 30 -14.51 -6.90 -52.05
CA LEU A 30 -13.50 -7.95 -51.94
C LEU A 30 -12.17 -7.43 -52.52
N ILE A 31 -11.13 -7.44 -51.71
CA ILE A 31 -9.79 -6.98 -52.09
C ILE A 31 -8.82 -8.17 -52.05
N PHE A 32 -8.36 -8.61 -53.21
CA PHE A 32 -7.28 -9.58 -53.32
C PHE A 32 -5.93 -8.91 -53.13
N GLY A 33 -4.99 -9.60 -52.49
CA GLY A 33 -3.57 -9.24 -52.54
C GLY A 33 -2.72 -10.29 -51.87
N GLU A 34 -1.56 -10.60 -52.44
CA GLU A 34 -0.62 -11.55 -51.85
C GLU A 34 -0.07 -11.05 -50.50
N ASN A 35 0.60 -11.93 -49.78
CA ASN A 35 1.27 -11.57 -48.55
C ASN A 35 2.35 -10.51 -48.81
N GLY A 36 2.36 -9.46 -47.98
CA GLY A 36 3.28 -8.33 -48.14
C GLY A 36 2.86 -7.26 -49.15
N TRP A 37 1.72 -7.41 -49.86
CA TRP A 37 1.26 -6.43 -50.85
C TRP A 37 0.54 -5.20 -50.24
N GLY A 38 0.34 -5.16 -48.92
CA GLY A 38 -0.18 -3.98 -48.22
C GLY A 38 -1.66 -4.02 -47.85
N LYS A 39 -2.31 -5.20 -47.81
CA LYS A 39 -3.67 -5.38 -47.29
C LYS A 39 -3.85 -4.79 -45.88
N SER A 40 -3.00 -5.19 -44.94
CA SER A 40 -3.02 -4.66 -43.57
C SER A 40 -2.74 -3.16 -43.50
N THR A 41 -2.01 -2.58 -44.45
CA THR A 41 -1.84 -1.12 -44.55
C THR A 41 -3.18 -0.42 -44.79
N ILE A 42 -4.03 -0.98 -45.67
CA ILE A 42 -5.38 -0.45 -45.92
C ILE A 42 -6.24 -0.61 -44.66
N ALA A 43 -6.18 -1.77 -43.99
CA ALA A 43 -6.89 -2.02 -42.74
C ALA A 43 -6.51 -1.01 -41.64
N ASP A 44 -5.22 -0.72 -41.48
CA ASP A 44 -4.71 0.25 -40.51
C ASP A 44 -5.06 1.70 -40.83
N ILE A 45 -5.13 2.07 -42.10
CA ILE A 45 -5.63 3.39 -42.52
C ILE A 45 -7.08 3.57 -42.06
N LEU A 46 -7.92 2.56 -42.28
CA LEU A 46 -9.33 2.60 -41.88
C LEU A 46 -9.47 2.56 -40.36
N ARG A 47 -8.63 1.79 -39.65
CA ARG A 47 -8.55 1.80 -38.19
C ARG A 47 -8.15 3.17 -37.64
N SER A 48 -7.10 3.78 -38.20
CA SER A 48 -6.60 5.09 -37.79
C SER A 48 -7.67 6.16 -37.91
N PHE A 49 -8.37 6.20 -39.04
CA PHE A 49 -9.48 7.14 -39.24
C PHE A 49 -10.64 6.83 -38.28
N GLY A 50 -11.06 5.56 -38.19
CA GLY A 50 -12.17 5.12 -37.33
C GLY A 50 -11.97 5.43 -35.85
N ARG A 51 -10.74 5.25 -35.33
CA ARG A 51 -10.40 5.56 -33.93
C ARG A 51 -9.99 7.02 -33.71
N SER A 52 -9.90 7.83 -34.77
CA SER A 52 -9.30 9.17 -34.73
C SER A 52 -7.88 9.18 -34.13
N GLN A 53 -7.09 8.14 -34.45
CA GLN A 53 -5.75 7.87 -33.92
C GLN A 53 -4.71 7.97 -35.05
N PRO A 54 -4.24 9.18 -35.42
CA PRO A 54 -3.30 9.37 -36.53
C PRO A 54 -1.94 8.68 -36.32
N GLU A 55 -1.53 8.45 -35.08
CA GLU A 55 -0.27 7.80 -34.72
C GLU A 55 -0.13 6.39 -35.32
N ILE A 56 -1.26 5.68 -35.54
CA ILE A 56 -1.29 4.34 -36.16
C ILE A 56 -0.67 4.38 -37.56
N ILE A 57 -0.92 5.44 -38.33
CA ILE A 57 -0.36 5.61 -39.68
C ILE A 57 0.96 6.40 -39.67
N ARG A 58 1.16 7.32 -38.72
CA ARG A 58 2.47 8.00 -38.54
C ARG A 58 3.60 6.99 -38.32
N GLY A 59 3.37 6.00 -37.45
CA GLY A 59 4.36 4.92 -37.21
C GLY A 59 4.58 3.99 -38.41
N ARG A 60 3.78 4.12 -39.47
CA ARG A 60 3.87 3.34 -40.72
C ARG A 60 4.44 4.17 -41.87
N GLU A 61 5.25 5.20 -41.63
CA GLU A 61 5.91 5.93 -42.71
C GLU A 61 6.75 5.00 -43.59
N THR A 62 6.66 5.16 -44.92
CA THR A 62 7.45 4.36 -45.85
C THR A 62 8.93 4.70 -45.71
N LEU A 63 9.71 3.73 -45.25
CA LEU A 63 11.12 3.90 -44.92
C LEU A 63 11.97 4.23 -46.16
N ALA A 64 13.04 5.01 -45.96
CA ALA A 64 14.13 5.26 -46.92
C ALA A 64 13.74 5.89 -48.28
N THR A 65 12.60 6.57 -48.39
CA THR A 65 12.09 7.08 -49.69
C THR A 65 11.71 8.57 -49.70
N GLY A 66 11.83 9.27 -48.56
CA GLY A 66 11.50 10.71 -48.39
C GLY A 66 10.04 11.08 -48.70
N GLY A 67 9.64 12.33 -48.45
CA GLY A 67 8.29 12.84 -48.72
C GLY A 67 7.36 12.85 -47.51
N ALA A 68 6.12 13.30 -47.70
CA ALA A 68 5.13 13.40 -46.63
C ALA A 68 4.01 12.36 -46.80
N GLN A 69 3.60 11.75 -45.69
CA GLN A 69 2.46 10.83 -45.68
C GLN A 69 1.18 11.56 -46.05
N LYS A 70 0.42 10.96 -46.97
CA LYS A 70 -0.85 11.50 -47.42
C LYS A 70 -1.87 10.39 -47.63
N VAL A 71 -3.07 10.58 -47.11
CA VAL A 71 -4.21 9.71 -47.40
C VAL A 71 -5.43 10.56 -47.69
N ILE A 72 -6.16 10.25 -48.76
CA ILE A 72 -7.46 10.86 -49.07
C ILE A 72 -8.48 9.76 -49.30
N LEU A 73 -9.52 9.74 -48.48
CA LEU A 73 -10.66 8.83 -48.56
C LEU A 73 -11.93 9.62 -48.91
N LEU A 74 -12.80 9.03 -49.72
CA LEU A 74 -14.12 9.57 -50.07
C LEU A 74 -15.21 8.66 -49.52
N PHE A 75 -16.12 9.23 -48.75
CA PHE A 75 -17.29 8.59 -48.19
C PHE A 75 -18.57 9.14 -48.82
N MET A 76 -19.66 8.38 -48.69
CA MET A 76 -20.98 8.77 -49.22
C MET A 76 -21.40 10.18 -48.78
N GLY A 77 -22.09 10.88 -49.68
CA GLY A 77 -22.48 12.28 -49.50
C GLY A 77 -21.33 13.27 -49.76
N SER A 78 -20.35 12.89 -50.58
CA SER A 78 -19.18 13.71 -50.93
C SER A 78 -18.30 14.13 -49.74
N LYS A 79 -18.35 13.36 -48.64
CA LYS A 79 -17.53 13.62 -47.45
C LYS A 79 -16.12 13.10 -47.68
N LYS A 80 -15.12 13.98 -47.61
CA LYS A 80 -13.71 13.62 -47.79
C LYS A 80 -12.99 13.61 -46.47
N ALA A 81 -12.24 12.55 -46.18
CA ALA A 81 -11.30 12.48 -45.07
C ALA A 81 -9.87 12.53 -45.60
N THR A 82 -9.07 13.44 -45.06
CA THR A 82 -7.70 13.69 -45.50
C THR A 82 -6.75 13.59 -44.32
N PHE A 83 -5.67 12.81 -44.48
CA PHE A 83 -4.53 12.80 -43.57
C PHE A 83 -3.34 13.43 -44.28
N GLU A 84 -2.71 14.41 -43.62
CA GLU A 84 -1.50 15.09 -44.10
C GLU A 84 -0.43 15.12 -43.00
N GLY A 85 0.38 14.06 -42.94
CA GLY A 85 1.56 13.90 -42.08
C GLY A 85 1.33 13.86 -40.56
N SER A 86 0.26 14.47 -40.06
CA SER A 86 0.03 14.67 -38.63
C SER A 86 -1.38 14.31 -38.21
N THR A 87 -2.42 14.90 -38.79
CA THR A 87 -3.80 14.76 -38.28
C THR A 87 -4.77 14.41 -39.39
N TRP A 88 -5.91 13.82 -39.00
CA TRP A 88 -7.05 13.62 -39.88
C TRP A 88 -7.92 14.88 -39.93
N ALA A 89 -8.28 15.32 -41.13
CA ALA A 89 -9.22 16.40 -41.41
C ALA A 89 -10.41 15.87 -42.22
N GLY A 90 -11.57 16.55 -42.18
CA GLY A 90 -12.71 16.22 -43.05
C GLY A 90 -13.97 15.64 -42.39
N GLY A 91 -14.13 15.78 -41.07
CA GLY A 91 -15.34 15.43 -40.34
C GLY A 91 -15.20 14.19 -39.45
N MET A 92 -16.22 13.93 -38.62
CA MET A 92 -16.25 12.78 -37.70
C MET A 92 -16.32 11.47 -38.50
N PRO A 93 -15.47 10.47 -38.20
CA PRO A 93 -15.49 9.20 -38.89
C PRO A 93 -16.83 8.47 -38.65
N PRO A 94 -17.36 7.72 -39.64
CA PRO A 94 -18.41 6.75 -39.36
C PRO A 94 -17.87 5.65 -38.42
N PRO A 95 -18.74 4.85 -37.78
CA PRO A 95 -18.28 3.68 -37.05
C PRO A 95 -17.51 2.74 -37.99
N ILE A 96 -16.23 2.50 -37.70
CA ILE A 96 -15.37 1.58 -38.45
C ILE A 96 -14.78 0.59 -37.45
N THR A 97 -14.90 -0.69 -37.75
CA THR A 97 -14.29 -1.77 -36.98
C THR A 97 -13.44 -2.65 -37.89
N VAL A 98 -12.32 -3.13 -37.38
CA VAL A 98 -11.32 -3.86 -38.17
C VAL A 98 -10.92 -5.13 -37.42
N PHE A 99 -11.18 -6.28 -38.03
CA PHE A 99 -10.67 -7.57 -37.59
C PHE A 99 -9.36 -7.87 -38.32
N ASP A 100 -8.29 -8.00 -37.55
CA ASP A 100 -6.95 -8.40 -38.01
C ASP A 100 -6.12 -8.87 -36.79
N GLN A 101 -4.82 -9.08 -37.00
CA GLN A 101 -3.90 -9.45 -35.92
C GLN A 101 -3.79 -8.38 -34.81
N THR A 102 -3.99 -7.10 -35.10
CA THR A 102 -3.99 -6.03 -34.10
C THR A 102 -5.17 -6.19 -33.15
N PHE A 103 -6.37 -6.47 -33.66
CA PHE A 103 -7.53 -6.77 -32.82
C PHE A 103 -7.27 -7.99 -31.92
N ILE A 104 -6.68 -9.06 -32.47
CA ILE A 104 -6.33 -10.28 -31.72
C ILE A 104 -5.34 -9.97 -30.60
N ASN A 105 -4.25 -9.28 -30.93
CA ASN A 105 -3.19 -8.89 -29.99
C ASN A 105 -3.68 -7.94 -28.90
N GLU A 106 -4.60 -7.04 -29.23
CA GLU A 106 -5.13 -6.10 -28.27
C GLU A 106 -6.14 -6.74 -27.31
N ASN A 107 -6.99 -7.65 -27.80
CA ASN A 107 -8.21 -8.04 -27.10
C ASN A 107 -8.30 -9.53 -26.75
N VAL A 108 -7.50 -10.41 -27.33
CA VAL A 108 -7.63 -11.86 -27.13
C VAL A 108 -6.35 -12.45 -26.54
N TYR A 109 -5.25 -12.41 -27.29
CA TYR A 109 -3.97 -12.97 -26.88
C TYR A 109 -2.83 -12.35 -27.68
N SER A 110 -1.62 -12.37 -27.14
CA SER A 110 -0.40 -11.96 -27.83
C SER A 110 0.62 -13.08 -27.74
N GLY A 111 1.21 -13.46 -28.88
CA GLY A 111 1.97 -14.70 -29.01
C GLY A 111 1.06 -15.90 -28.78
N GLU A 112 1.11 -16.45 -27.56
CA GLU A 112 0.23 -17.55 -27.12
C GLU A 112 -0.41 -17.31 -25.74
N ILE A 113 -0.30 -16.09 -25.19
CA ILE A 113 -0.63 -15.80 -23.79
C ILE A 113 -1.79 -14.82 -23.71
N VAL A 114 -2.74 -15.12 -22.82
CA VAL A 114 -3.76 -14.16 -22.37
C VAL A 114 -3.19 -13.38 -21.19
N SER A 115 -3.05 -12.07 -21.33
CA SER A 115 -2.56 -11.18 -20.27
C SER A 115 -3.72 -10.65 -19.42
N HIS A 116 -3.40 -10.06 -18.26
CA HIS A 116 -4.40 -9.35 -17.47
C HIS A 116 -4.98 -8.15 -18.24
N ASP A 117 -4.19 -7.49 -19.10
CA ASP A 117 -4.66 -6.37 -19.91
C ASP A 117 -5.65 -6.82 -20.99
N HIS A 118 -5.50 -8.02 -21.54
CA HIS A 118 -6.53 -8.60 -22.42
C HIS A 118 -7.83 -8.80 -21.66
N LEU A 119 -7.79 -9.34 -20.42
CA LEU A 119 -8.99 -9.53 -19.62
C LEU A 119 -9.67 -8.20 -19.27
N LYS A 120 -8.91 -7.12 -19.01
CA LYS A 120 -9.45 -5.76 -18.81
C LYS A 120 -10.11 -5.21 -20.08
N ARG A 121 -9.45 -5.34 -21.24
CA ARG A 121 -10.00 -4.87 -22.52
C ARG A 121 -11.22 -5.66 -22.94
N GLN A 122 -11.20 -6.98 -22.75
CA GLN A 122 -12.38 -7.83 -22.94
C GLN A 122 -13.51 -7.39 -22.02
N TYR A 123 -13.24 -7.09 -20.75
CA TYR A 123 -14.26 -6.53 -19.87
C TYR A 123 -14.83 -5.23 -20.42
N GLY A 124 -14.00 -4.31 -20.92
CA GLY A 124 -14.46 -3.08 -21.57
C GLY A 124 -15.33 -3.34 -22.81
N LEU A 125 -14.94 -4.30 -23.67
CA LEU A 125 -15.73 -4.73 -24.82
C LEU A 125 -17.06 -5.38 -24.42
N VAL A 126 -17.06 -6.13 -23.31
CA VAL A 126 -18.24 -6.81 -22.78
C VAL A 126 -19.21 -5.79 -22.20
N VAL A 127 -18.73 -4.94 -21.29
CA VAL A 127 -19.53 -4.08 -20.42
C VAL A 127 -19.93 -2.77 -21.09
N GLY A 128 -19.15 -2.26 -22.04
CA GLY A 128 -19.48 -1.05 -22.80
C GLY A 128 -19.48 0.24 -21.97
N GLU A 129 -19.96 1.33 -22.58
CA GLU A 129 -19.92 2.69 -22.01
C GLU A 129 -20.71 2.82 -20.70
N GLU A 130 -21.84 2.13 -20.56
CA GLU A 130 -22.70 2.21 -19.37
C GLU A 130 -22.00 1.70 -18.11
N GLY A 131 -21.36 0.53 -18.15
CA GLY A 131 -20.65 0.04 -16.96
C GLY A 131 -19.35 0.80 -16.68
N VAL A 132 -18.72 1.40 -17.68
CA VAL A 132 -17.62 2.37 -17.47
C VAL A 132 -18.14 3.63 -16.76
N ALA A 133 -19.34 4.11 -17.10
CA ALA A 133 -19.95 5.25 -16.42
C ALA A 133 -20.25 4.94 -14.94
N ILE A 134 -20.78 3.75 -14.63
CA ILE A 134 -21.00 3.30 -13.24
C ILE A 134 -19.67 3.23 -12.47
N LEU A 135 -18.60 2.71 -13.08
CA LEU A 135 -17.26 2.68 -12.47
C LEU A 135 -16.71 4.07 -12.16
N ARG A 136 -16.85 5.03 -13.10
CA ARG A 136 -16.45 6.43 -12.86
C ARG A 136 -17.25 7.06 -11.73
N ALA A 137 -18.55 6.75 -11.63
CA ALA A 137 -19.39 7.22 -10.54
C ALA A 137 -18.96 6.66 -9.17
N ILE A 138 -18.53 5.39 -9.12
CA ILE A 138 -17.94 4.77 -7.91
C ILE A 138 -16.64 5.49 -7.53
N GLN A 139 -15.73 5.70 -8.49
CA GLN A 139 -14.46 6.39 -8.24
C GLN A 139 -14.67 7.82 -7.73
N GLY A 140 -15.63 8.56 -8.31
CA GLY A 140 -16.02 9.89 -7.83
C GLY A 140 -16.56 9.87 -6.40
N THR A 141 -17.39 8.87 -6.08
CA THR A 141 -17.93 8.69 -4.71
C THR A 141 -16.84 8.30 -3.71
N GLU A 142 -15.88 7.46 -4.10
CA GLU A 142 -14.72 7.10 -3.27
C GLU A 142 -13.80 8.30 -3.00
N LYS A 143 -13.59 9.16 -4.00
CA LYS A 143 -12.86 10.41 -3.82
C LYS A 143 -13.57 11.34 -2.83
N ALA A 144 -14.87 11.57 -3.01
CA ALA A 144 -15.66 12.38 -2.09
C ALA A 144 -15.67 11.78 -0.66
N GLU A 145 -15.77 10.45 -0.51
CA GLU A 145 -15.71 9.76 0.78
C GLU A 145 -14.36 9.98 1.49
N LYS A 146 -13.27 10.08 0.72
CA LYS A 146 -11.93 10.39 1.26
C LYS A 146 -11.86 11.85 1.71
N GLU A 147 -12.24 12.79 0.86
CA GLU A 147 -12.22 14.23 1.16
C GLU A 147 -13.07 14.55 2.40
N THR A 148 -14.31 14.06 2.46
CA THR A 148 -15.18 14.20 3.64
C THR A 148 -14.56 13.61 4.92
N ARG A 149 -13.82 12.49 4.81
CA ARG A 149 -13.17 11.85 5.98
C ARG A 149 -12.00 12.67 6.48
N ASP A 150 -11.22 13.25 5.58
CA ASP A 150 -10.07 14.07 5.95
C ASP A 150 -10.56 15.37 6.61
N GLU A 151 -11.59 16.03 6.05
CA GLU A 151 -12.24 17.19 6.70
C GLU A 151 -12.85 16.85 8.07
N LEU A 152 -13.47 15.67 8.20
CA LEU A 152 -14.05 15.23 9.46
C LEU A 152 -12.99 15.05 10.55
N LYS A 153 -11.81 14.51 10.20
CA LYS A 153 -10.67 14.41 11.14
C LYS A 153 -10.19 15.79 11.59
N ASP A 154 -10.20 16.78 10.70
CA ASP A 154 -9.79 18.14 11.07
C ASP A 154 -10.76 18.76 12.08
N GLN A 155 -12.07 18.59 11.87
CA GLN A 155 -13.09 19.04 12.85
C GLN A 155 -12.97 18.27 14.18
N GLU A 156 -12.75 16.95 14.14
CA GLU A 156 -12.53 16.15 15.35
C GLU A 156 -11.30 16.62 16.13
N ARG A 157 -10.21 16.92 15.43
CA ARG A 157 -8.97 17.42 16.05
C ARG A 157 -9.18 18.79 16.70
N PHE A 158 -9.93 19.68 16.06
CA PHE A 158 -10.29 20.97 16.66
C PHE A 158 -11.09 20.76 17.95
N ILE A 159 -12.14 19.94 17.90
CA ILE A 159 -12.99 19.65 19.08
C ILE A 159 -12.16 19.00 20.20
N GLN A 160 -11.27 18.05 19.87
CA GLN A 160 -10.38 17.41 20.84
C GLN A 160 -9.40 18.39 21.49
N THR A 161 -8.86 19.34 20.72
CA THR A 161 -7.97 20.39 21.25
C THR A 161 -8.72 21.29 22.22
N LEU A 162 -9.95 21.66 21.87
CA LEU A 162 -10.82 22.47 22.71
C LEU A 162 -11.23 21.74 24.00
N THR A 163 -11.63 20.47 23.93
CA THR A 163 -11.99 19.68 25.12
C THR A 163 -10.78 19.39 26.02
N ALA A 164 -9.60 19.19 25.44
CA ALA A 164 -8.35 19.06 26.21
C ALA A 164 -8.02 20.35 26.97
N GLY A 165 -8.19 21.53 26.35
CA GLY A 165 -7.94 22.83 26.96
C GLY A 165 -8.81 23.15 28.18
N ILE A 166 -9.98 22.51 28.29
CA ILE A 166 -10.92 22.63 29.42
C ILE A 166 -10.85 21.46 30.41
N GLY A 167 -9.91 20.53 30.24
CA GLY A 167 -9.68 19.41 31.16
C GLY A 167 -10.48 18.14 30.89
N LEU A 168 -11.10 18.01 29.71
CA LEU A 168 -11.89 16.84 29.29
C LEU A 168 -11.19 16.00 28.22
N GLN A 169 -9.98 15.52 28.51
CA GLN A 169 -9.12 14.84 27.52
C GLN A 169 -9.71 13.55 26.90
N ARG A 170 -10.70 12.94 27.55
CA ARG A 170 -11.32 11.69 27.09
C ARG A 170 -12.70 11.87 26.44
N MET A 171 -13.18 13.11 26.33
CA MET A 171 -14.48 13.38 25.72
C MET A 171 -14.39 13.25 24.20
N SER A 172 -15.28 12.45 23.61
CA SER A 172 -15.34 12.30 22.16
C SER A 172 -15.95 13.54 21.49
N ALA A 173 -15.65 13.75 20.21
CA ALA A 173 -16.25 14.84 19.44
C ALA A 173 -17.78 14.73 19.37
N SER A 174 -18.30 13.50 19.31
CA SER A 174 -19.74 13.21 19.34
C SER A 174 -20.37 13.58 20.67
N ASP A 175 -19.75 13.20 21.80
CA ASP A 175 -20.27 13.53 23.14
C ASP A 175 -20.26 15.03 23.39
N PHE A 176 -19.19 15.72 22.95
CA PHE A 176 -19.12 17.17 23.00
C PHE A 176 -20.20 17.82 22.13
N ALA A 177 -20.40 17.32 20.91
CA ALA A 177 -21.41 17.83 19.99
C ALA A 177 -22.84 17.72 20.55
N ALA A 178 -23.10 16.70 21.36
CA ALA A 178 -24.37 16.41 22.03
C ALA A 178 -24.61 17.19 23.34
N LEU A 179 -23.65 17.98 23.81
CA LEU A 179 -23.84 18.79 25.01
C LEU A 179 -24.95 19.83 24.82
N GLU A 180 -25.87 19.86 25.77
CA GLU A 180 -26.98 20.81 25.79
C GLU A 180 -26.57 22.19 26.31
N ARG A 181 -27.32 23.21 25.87
CA ARG A 181 -27.11 24.59 26.29
C ARG A 181 -27.37 24.72 27.79
N LEU A 182 -26.45 25.42 28.45
CA LEU A 182 -26.58 25.72 29.87
C LEU A 182 -27.29 27.08 30.04
N GLU A 183 -28.44 27.07 30.71
CA GLU A 183 -29.11 28.29 31.21
C GLU A 183 -28.36 28.81 32.44
N ASP A 184 -28.35 30.14 32.62
CA ASP A 184 -27.68 30.84 33.73
C ASP A 184 -26.21 30.41 33.94
N ALA A 185 -25.49 30.19 32.83
CA ALA A 185 -24.17 29.59 32.83
C ALA A 185 -23.16 30.30 33.74
N GLU A 186 -23.16 31.65 33.75
CA GLU A 186 -22.27 32.44 34.61
C GLU A 186 -22.48 32.13 36.09
N THR A 187 -23.73 32.18 36.56
CA THR A 187 -24.09 31.92 37.96
C THR A 187 -23.77 30.49 38.38
N VAL A 188 -24.09 29.50 37.53
CA VAL A 188 -23.83 28.09 37.84
C VAL A 188 -22.32 27.80 37.91
N ILE A 189 -21.54 28.34 36.97
CA ILE A 189 -20.07 28.19 36.95
C ILE A 189 -19.45 28.88 38.16
N GLU A 190 -19.79 30.14 38.44
CA GLU A 190 -19.27 30.89 39.58
C GLU A 190 -19.54 30.15 40.89
N SER A 191 -20.76 29.64 41.08
CA SER A 191 -21.11 28.86 42.27
C SER A 191 -20.25 27.61 42.46
N LYS A 192 -19.84 26.96 41.36
CA LYS A 192 -18.98 25.77 41.38
C LYS A 192 -17.51 26.12 41.55
N GLU A 193 -17.04 27.22 40.98
CA GLU A 193 -15.69 27.75 41.21
C GLU A 193 -15.48 28.12 42.68
N ILE A 194 -16.45 28.78 43.31
CA ILE A 194 -16.42 29.06 44.75
C ILE A 194 -16.36 27.76 45.57
N LYS A 195 -17.17 26.75 45.22
CA LYS A 195 -17.14 25.44 45.91
C LYS A 195 -15.79 24.74 45.76
N LEU A 196 -15.19 24.78 44.57
CA LEU A 196 -13.88 24.20 44.28
C LEU A 196 -12.77 24.95 45.02
N LYS A 197 -12.75 26.28 44.96
CA LYS A 197 -11.77 27.13 45.68
C LYS A 197 -11.79 26.81 47.17
N ARG A 198 -12.99 26.79 47.78
CA ARG A 198 -13.15 26.41 49.19
C ARG A 198 -12.62 25.00 49.44
N ALA A 199 -12.96 24.00 48.62
CA ALA A 199 -12.45 22.63 48.79
C ALA A 199 -10.91 22.53 48.69
N THR A 200 -10.29 23.30 47.80
CA THR A 200 -8.83 23.39 47.64
C THR A 200 -8.16 24.02 48.85
N GLU A 201 -8.66 25.16 49.32
CA GLU A 201 -8.18 25.84 50.53
C GLU A 201 -8.25 24.92 51.76
N ARG A 202 -9.35 24.17 51.91
CA ARG A 202 -9.51 23.16 52.97
C ARG A 202 -8.42 22.08 52.92
N LYS A 203 -8.14 21.52 51.73
CA LYS A 203 -7.08 20.51 51.55
C LYS A 203 -5.68 21.07 51.82
N GLN A 204 -5.43 22.34 51.50
CA GLN A 204 -4.18 23.01 51.83
C GLN A 204 -3.98 23.11 53.35
N ILE A 205 -5.04 23.47 54.11
CA ILE A 205 -5.01 23.49 55.58
C ILE A 205 -4.75 22.08 56.14
N GLN A 206 -5.40 21.07 55.58
CA GLN A 206 -5.24 19.67 56.02
C GLN A 206 -3.80 19.15 55.83
N ASN A 207 -3.15 19.55 54.74
CA ASN A 207 -1.79 19.11 54.39
C ASN A 207 -0.66 20.00 54.93
N ALA A 208 -0.96 21.17 55.49
CA ALA A 208 0.05 22.08 56.02
C ALA A 208 0.85 21.45 57.19
N ILE A 209 2.12 21.83 57.36
CA ILE A 209 2.95 21.31 58.46
C ILE A 209 2.58 22.06 59.75
N LEU A 210 2.48 21.34 60.88
CA LEU A 210 2.27 21.94 62.20
C LEU A 210 3.61 22.33 62.84
N PRO A 211 3.67 23.43 63.63
CA PRO A 211 4.89 23.79 64.36
C PRO A 211 5.26 22.73 65.42
N GLU A 212 6.55 22.61 65.71
CA GLU A 212 7.15 21.62 66.61
C GLU A 212 7.56 22.23 67.96
N LEU A 213 7.61 21.39 69.00
CA LEU A 213 8.04 21.81 70.33
C LEU A 213 9.57 21.84 70.41
N LEU A 214 10.11 22.84 71.11
CA LEU A 214 11.54 22.97 71.37
C LEU A 214 12.01 21.97 72.44
N PRO A 215 13.28 21.52 72.38
CA PRO A 215 13.86 20.66 73.42
C PRO A 215 13.93 21.40 74.76
N ILE A 216 13.46 20.76 75.84
CA ILE A 216 13.44 21.34 77.19
C ILE A 216 14.73 20.97 77.95
N PRO A 217 15.46 21.94 78.51
CA PRO A 217 16.61 21.66 79.37
C PRO A 217 16.24 20.82 80.61
N THR A 218 17.18 19.99 81.08
CA THR A 218 17.05 19.22 82.34
C THR A 218 16.70 20.14 83.52
N SER A 219 15.94 19.69 84.52
CA SER A 219 15.61 20.56 85.66
C SER A 219 16.85 20.89 86.52
N SER A 220 16.93 22.08 87.13
CA SER A 220 18.01 22.35 88.08
C SER A 220 17.93 21.45 89.31
N GLY A 221 16.74 20.94 89.65
CA GLY A 221 16.53 19.96 90.72
C GLY A 221 17.31 18.68 90.50
N ASP A 222 17.25 18.11 89.30
CA ASP A 222 18.00 16.90 88.93
C ASP A 222 19.52 17.14 88.95
N LEU A 223 19.94 18.34 88.53
CA LEU A 223 21.35 18.74 88.53
C LEU A 223 21.88 18.89 89.96
N LYS A 224 21.16 19.61 90.83
CA LYS A 224 21.49 19.77 92.25
C LYS A 224 21.48 18.44 92.99
N PHE A 225 20.50 17.58 92.70
CA PHE A 225 20.44 16.23 93.26
C PHE A 225 21.70 15.44 92.93
N THR A 226 22.20 15.54 91.70
CA THR A 226 23.44 14.85 91.28
C THR A 226 24.67 15.41 92.01
N LEU A 227 24.78 16.73 92.21
CA LEU A 227 25.90 17.35 92.94
C LEU A 227 25.89 17.02 94.46
N ALA A 228 24.69 16.92 95.04
CA ALA A 228 24.48 16.69 96.47
C ALA A 228 24.71 15.24 96.91
N ARG A 229 24.76 14.28 95.99
CA ARG A 229 25.04 12.87 96.30
C ARG A 229 26.47 12.71 96.85
N SER A 230 26.60 12.05 98.00
CA SER A 230 27.86 11.49 98.49
C SER A 230 27.88 9.97 98.26
N VAL A 231 29.06 9.37 98.35
CA VAL A 231 29.21 7.91 98.29
C VAL A 231 29.15 7.36 99.71
N GLU A 232 28.01 6.79 100.11
CA GLU A 232 27.88 6.09 101.39
C GLU A 232 28.85 4.92 101.48
N GLY A 233 29.58 4.80 102.60
CA GLY A 233 30.54 3.73 102.86
C GLY A 233 32.00 4.04 102.51
N VAL A 234 32.28 5.15 101.82
CA VAL A 234 33.66 5.63 101.58
C VAL A 234 33.98 6.73 102.59
N SER A 235 34.81 6.43 103.60
CA SER A 235 35.20 7.45 104.58
C SER A 235 36.16 8.48 103.99
N ALA A 236 36.14 9.71 104.50
CA ALA A 236 37.12 10.74 104.13
C ALA A 236 38.57 10.25 104.38
N GLU A 237 38.75 9.41 105.39
CA GLU A 237 40.01 8.76 105.72
C GLU A 237 40.43 7.74 104.64
N ALA A 238 39.50 6.99 104.06
CA ALA A 238 39.78 6.09 102.94
C ALA A 238 40.24 6.86 101.70
N ARG A 239 39.62 8.02 101.43
CA ARG A 239 40.03 8.94 100.36
C ARG A 239 41.43 9.50 100.61
N GLU A 240 41.72 10.00 101.81
CA GLU A 240 43.04 10.54 102.15
C GLU A 240 44.14 9.48 102.05
N ARG A 241 43.86 8.24 102.48
CA ARG A 241 44.82 7.13 102.36
C ARG A 241 45.05 6.74 100.90
N LEU A 242 44.01 6.73 100.06
CA LEU A 242 44.16 6.50 98.63
C LEU A 242 44.96 7.61 97.96
N GLN A 243 44.66 8.88 98.25
CA GLN A 243 45.39 10.02 97.71
C GLN A 243 46.85 10.04 98.18
N ALA A 244 47.12 9.73 99.44
CA ALA A 244 48.48 9.60 99.97
C ALA A 244 49.22 8.45 99.28
N HIS A 245 48.55 7.33 99.00
CA HIS A 245 49.13 6.24 98.22
C HIS A 245 49.47 6.68 96.79
N ILE A 246 48.54 7.35 96.09
CA ILE A 246 48.76 7.86 94.73
C ILE A 246 49.90 8.88 94.70
N ALA A 247 49.94 9.81 95.66
CA ALA A 247 50.98 10.82 95.77
C ALA A 247 52.37 10.24 96.06
N ALA A 248 52.44 9.15 96.84
CA ALA A 248 53.69 8.43 97.09
C ALA A 248 54.18 7.62 95.87
N HIS A 249 53.28 7.35 94.91
CA HIS A 249 53.58 6.58 93.70
C HIS A 249 53.21 7.40 92.46
N PRO A 250 53.85 8.56 92.22
CA PRO A 250 53.51 9.42 91.10
C PRO A 250 53.81 8.71 89.77
N LYS A 251 52.99 9.00 88.76
CA LYS A 251 53.17 8.47 87.41
C LYS A 251 54.52 8.93 86.84
N VAL A 252 55.32 8.00 86.32
CA VAL A 252 56.53 8.30 85.53
C VAL A 252 56.08 8.80 84.14
N GLU A 253 56.74 9.83 83.59
CA GLU A 253 56.34 10.53 82.35
C GLU A 253 55.71 9.60 81.29
N GLY A 254 54.44 9.85 80.96
CA GLY A 254 53.64 9.04 80.05
C GLY A 254 52.24 9.62 79.83
N ASP A 255 51.50 9.04 78.88
CA ASP A 255 50.24 9.53 78.30
C ASP A 255 49.30 10.23 79.32
N PRO A 256 49.01 11.53 79.18
CA PRO A 256 48.20 12.30 80.14
C PRO A 256 46.72 11.90 80.19
N THR A 257 46.27 10.95 79.36
CA THR A 257 44.85 10.63 79.20
C THR A 257 44.25 9.71 80.27
N VAL A 258 45.06 8.93 81.00
CA VAL A 258 44.56 8.00 82.04
C VAL A 258 45.04 8.44 83.41
N SER A 259 44.08 8.80 84.29
CA SER A 259 44.35 9.13 85.69
C SER A 259 44.79 7.89 86.47
N GLN A 260 45.57 8.07 87.53
CA GLN A 260 46.08 6.95 88.34
C GLN A 260 44.92 6.22 89.04
N GLU A 261 43.86 6.94 89.41
CA GLU A 261 42.62 6.39 89.96
C GLU A 261 41.91 5.48 88.95
N THR A 262 41.81 5.90 87.69
CA THR A 262 41.20 5.09 86.61
C THR A 262 41.98 3.80 86.39
N TRP A 263 43.32 3.86 86.50
CA TRP A 263 44.19 2.69 86.43
C TRP A 263 44.03 1.77 87.64
N LEU A 264 43.96 2.32 88.86
CA LEU A 264 43.73 1.53 90.08
C LEU A 264 42.37 0.84 90.07
N GLU A 265 41.32 1.54 89.63
CA GLU A 265 39.98 0.97 89.45
C GLU A 265 39.99 -0.19 88.45
N ALA A 266 40.60 0.01 87.28
CA ALA A 266 40.71 -1.03 86.27
C ALA A 266 41.58 -2.21 86.76
N GLY A 267 42.67 -1.92 87.47
CA GLY A 267 43.58 -2.90 88.05
C GLY A 267 42.93 -3.77 89.13
N LEU A 268 41.99 -3.21 89.90
CA LEU A 268 41.24 -3.95 90.91
C LEU A 268 40.48 -5.14 90.32
N ALA A 269 39.95 -5.01 89.10
CA ALA A 269 39.26 -6.11 88.41
C ALA A 269 40.17 -7.32 88.11
N PHE A 270 41.50 -7.13 88.14
CA PHE A 270 42.49 -8.18 87.93
C PHE A 270 43.14 -8.65 89.26
N SER A 271 42.71 -8.12 90.40
CA SER A 271 43.26 -8.50 91.71
C SER A 271 42.97 -9.97 92.04
N THR A 272 43.94 -10.67 92.64
CA THR A 272 43.81 -12.10 93.00
C THR A 272 44.17 -12.35 94.46
N GLU A 273 43.52 -13.36 95.07
CA GLU A 273 43.90 -14.11 96.28
C GLU A 273 45.30 -13.86 96.84
N GLU A 274 46.25 -14.41 96.11
CA GLU A 274 47.51 -14.87 96.67
C GLU A 274 48.71 -14.09 96.12
N ALA A 275 48.62 -13.53 94.91
CA ALA A 275 49.73 -12.87 94.23
C ALA A 275 49.32 -11.59 93.49
N CYS A 276 50.24 -10.63 93.43
CA CYS A 276 50.07 -9.39 92.69
C CYS A 276 50.07 -9.70 91.18
N PRO A 277 48.99 -9.40 90.44
CA PRO A 277 48.89 -9.70 89.01
C PRO A 277 49.88 -8.90 88.15
N PHE A 278 50.44 -7.81 88.69
CA PHE A 278 51.41 -6.97 87.98
C PHE A 278 52.84 -7.49 88.08
N CYS A 279 53.33 -7.74 89.30
CA CYS A 279 54.74 -8.11 89.53
C CYS A 279 54.96 -9.56 89.96
N GLY A 280 53.89 -10.34 90.17
CA GLY A 280 53.95 -11.75 90.56
C GLY A 280 54.36 -12.01 92.02
N GLN A 281 54.50 -10.98 92.85
CA GLN A 281 54.86 -11.12 94.27
C GLN A 281 53.68 -11.58 95.12
N GLU A 282 53.94 -12.38 96.16
CA GLU A 282 52.95 -12.85 97.15
C GLU A 282 52.34 -11.68 97.95
N LEU A 283 51.00 -11.61 98.05
CA LEU A 283 50.27 -10.55 98.75
C LEU A 283 50.11 -10.87 100.25
N ARG A 284 51.07 -10.43 101.08
CA ARG A 284 51.04 -10.67 102.53
C ARG A 284 50.15 -9.71 103.33
N ASP A 285 50.00 -8.48 102.85
CA ASP A 285 49.09 -7.47 103.41
C ASP A 285 48.18 -6.97 102.28
N ARG A 286 46.86 -7.14 102.46
CA ARG A 286 45.83 -6.80 101.47
C ARG A 286 45.09 -5.51 101.80
N SER A 287 45.46 -4.83 102.88
CA SER A 287 44.77 -3.63 103.37
C SER A 287 44.63 -2.51 102.32
N LEU A 288 45.58 -2.39 101.39
CA LEU A 288 45.53 -1.42 100.29
C LEU A 288 44.59 -1.83 99.15
N ILE A 289 44.47 -3.14 98.86
CA ILE A 289 43.53 -3.66 97.85
C ILE A 289 42.09 -3.58 98.39
N ASP A 290 41.90 -3.93 99.67
CA ASP A 290 40.61 -3.79 100.36
C ASP A 290 40.18 -2.30 100.44
N LEU A 291 41.15 -1.38 100.57
CA LEU A 291 40.91 0.06 100.47
C LEU A 291 40.41 0.45 99.07
N TYR A 292 40.96 -0.11 98.00
CA TYR A 292 40.49 0.16 96.63
C TYR A 292 39.10 -0.40 96.38
N ASP A 293 38.81 -1.62 96.83
CA ASP A 293 37.50 -2.26 96.67
C ASP A 293 36.39 -1.51 97.43
N SER A 294 36.67 -1.09 98.66
CA SER A 294 35.76 -0.25 99.43
C SER A 294 35.58 1.15 98.82
N TYR A 295 36.65 1.75 98.27
CA TYR A 295 36.60 3.08 97.65
C TYR A 295 35.84 3.09 96.31
N PHE A 296 36.11 2.13 95.40
CA PHE A 296 35.47 2.02 94.08
C PHE A 296 34.15 1.23 94.11
N SER A 297 33.29 1.54 95.08
CA SER A 297 31.99 0.89 95.27
C SER A 297 31.03 1.08 94.08
N ALA A 298 29.97 0.27 94.02
CA ALA A 298 28.90 0.44 93.01
C ALA A 298 28.25 1.84 93.06
N ALA A 299 28.14 2.44 94.26
CA ALA A 299 27.61 3.78 94.44
C ALA A 299 28.55 4.86 93.86
N PHE A 300 29.87 4.68 94.00
CA PHE A 300 30.89 5.54 93.40
C PHE A 300 30.79 5.51 91.86
N LYS A 301 30.74 4.31 91.27
CA LYS A 301 30.62 4.12 89.81
C LYS A 301 29.37 4.76 89.23
N SER A 302 28.22 4.56 89.90
CA SER A 302 26.96 5.20 89.49
C SER A 302 27.04 6.73 89.51
N LEU A 303 27.60 7.32 90.57
CA LEU A 303 27.74 8.77 90.67
C LEU A 303 28.71 9.32 89.62
N ALA A 304 29.84 8.64 89.38
CA ALA A 304 30.80 9.00 88.35
C ALA A 304 30.18 9.00 86.94
N GLU A 305 29.38 7.99 86.61
CA GLU A 305 28.64 7.94 85.34
C GLU A 305 27.60 9.04 85.21
N ASP A 306 26.83 9.33 86.26
CA ASP A 306 25.81 10.37 86.23
C ASP A 306 26.45 11.76 86.06
N VAL A 307 27.52 12.05 86.79
CA VAL A 307 28.33 13.27 86.63
C VAL A 307 28.86 13.36 85.19
N LYS A 308 29.46 12.30 84.66
CA LYS A 308 29.94 12.24 83.27
C LYS A 308 28.83 12.51 82.26
N LYS A 309 27.64 11.94 82.44
CA LYS A 309 26.47 12.20 81.57
C LYS A 309 26.01 13.66 81.61
N ARG A 310 26.01 14.29 82.79
CA ARG A 310 25.68 15.74 82.92
C ARG A 310 26.72 16.60 82.22
N ARG A 311 28.00 16.32 82.40
CA ARG A 311 29.09 17.02 81.69
C ARG A 311 28.99 16.87 80.17
N GLN A 312 28.72 15.66 79.68
CA GLN A 312 28.44 15.43 78.24
C GLN A 312 27.22 16.22 77.75
N THR A 313 26.21 16.41 78.60
CA THR A 313 25.05 17.24 78.28
C THR A 313 25.46 18.71 78.13
N PHE A 314 26.24 19.27 79.06
CA PHE A 314 26.74 20.64 78.96
C PHE A 314 27.70 20.85 77.79
N ALA A 315 28.54 19.86 77.48
CA ALA A 315 29.41 19.88 76.31
C ALA A 315 28.63 20.03 74.99
N ARG A 316 27.38 19.52 74.90
CA ARG A 316 26.50 19.73 73.74
C ARG A 316 26.00 21.17 73.61
N TYR A 317 25.89 21.90 74.72
CA TYR A 317 25.60 23.34 74.67
C TYR A 317 26.81 24.10 74.16
N GLU A 318 28.01 23.77 74.65
CA GLU A 318 29.26 24.40 74.18
C GLU A 318 29.59 24.06 72.72
N GLY A 319 29.32 22.82 72.28
CA GLY A 319 29.47 22.38 70.90
C GLY A 319 28.42 22.93 69.92
N GLY A 320 27.43 23.69 70.41
CA GLY A 320 26.40 24.33 69.58
C GLY A 320 25.27 23.43 69.12
N ASP A 321 25.15 22.20 69.62
CA ASP A 321 24.08 21.26 69.24
C ASP A 321 22.70 21.80 69.63
N PHE A 322 22.60 22.34 70.85
CA PHE A 322 21.36 22.92 71.36
C PHE A 322 20.93 24.14 70.53
N ARG A 323 21.88 25.05 70.24
CA ARG A 323 21.68 26.20 69.36
C ARG A 323 21.16 25.78 67.99
N LYS A 324 21.79 24.77 67.38
CA LYS A 324 21.37 24.24 66.08
C LYS A 324 19.96 23.66 66.13
N ALA A 325 19.64 22.87 67.17
CA ALA A 325 18.32 22.27 67.36
C ALA A 325 17.23 23.33 67.53
N VAL A 326 17.41 24.28 68.45
CA VAL A 326 16.45 25.36 68.71
C VAL A 326 16.33 26.29 67.50
N GLY A 327 17.45 26.76 66.94
CA GLY A 327 17.43 27.68 65.79
C GLY A 327 16.80 27.07 64.53
N THR A 328 17.00 25.77 64.29
CA THR A 328 16.34 25.07 63.17
C THR A 328 14.84 24.95 63.41
N THR A 329 14.44 24.54 64.61
CA THR A 329 13.03 24.38 64.97
C THR A 329 12.27 25.70 64.94
N ILE A 330 12.86 26.79 65.43
CA ILE A 330 12.24 28.12 65.39
C ILE A 330 12.04 28.60 63.94
N ARG A 331 13.03 28.44 63.06
CA ARG A 331 12.86 28.79 61.64
C ARG A 331 11.76 27.98 60.96
N ALA A 332 11.70 26.67 61.23
CA ALA A 332 10.65 25.81 60.71
C ALA A 332 9.26 26.23 61.25
N ASN A 333 9.18 26.54 62.54
CA ASN A 333 7.96 27.02 63.18
C ASN A 333 7.48 28.35 62.60
N THR A 334 8.37 29.32 62.40
CA THR A 334 8.02 30.61 61.79
C THR A 334 7.37 30.40 60.42
N ALA A 335 7.99 29.60 59.55
CA ALA A 335 7.44 29.31 58.22
C ALA A 335 6.10 28.55 58.28
N ALA A 336 5.98 27.55 59.17
CA ALA A 336 4.75 26.81 59.37
C ALA A 336 3.61 27.71 59.89
N ILE A 337 3.91 28.58 60.85
CA ILE A 337 2.98 29.53 61.46
C ILE A 337 2.53 30.57 60.44
N GLU A 338 3.44 31.16 59.65
CA GLU A 338 3.09 32.13 58.60
C GLU A 338 2.14 31.52 57.56
N ASN A 339 2.44 30.32 57.07
CA ASN A 339 1.58 29.62 56.12
C ASN A 339 0.18 29.33 56.72
N LEU A 340 0.14 28.79 57.93
CA LEU A 340 -1.12 28.49 58.62
C LEU A 340 -1.92 29.75 58.94
N THR A 341 -1.27 30.86 59.30
CA THR A 341 -1.91 32.17 59.53
C THR A 341 -2.55 32.68 58.24
N ASN A 342 -1.86 32.56 57.10
CA ASN A 342 -2.40 32.96 55.81
C ASN A 342 -3.65 32.15 55.42
N LEU A 343 -3.63 30.84 55.68
CA LEU A 343 -4.70 29.91 55.34
C LEU A 343 -5.91 29.97 56.30
N THR A 344 -5.67 30.15 57.60
CA THR A 344 -6.72 30.04 58.64
C THR A 344 -7.10 31.36 59.29
N LYS A 345 -6.27 32.40 59.14
CA LYS A 345 -6.35 33.68 59.86
C LYS A 345 -6.13 33.58 61.38
N GLU A 346 -5.78 32.41 61.90
CA GLU A 346 -5.39 32.24 63.31
C GLU A 346 -4.03 32.88 63.59
N VAL A 347 -3.91 33.58 64.71
CA VAL A 347 -2.69 34.31 65.09
C VAL A 347 -1.93 33.56 66.18
N PHE A 348 -0.64 33.32 65.95
CA PHE A 348 0.27 32.80 66.97
C PHE A 348 0.74 33.90 67.92
N LEU A 349 0.60 33.68 69.23
CA LEU A 349 0.90 34.68 70.26
C LEU A 349 2.17 34.38 71.07
N GLY A 350 2.83 33.25 70.82
CA GLY A 350 4.07 32.89 71.52
C GLY A 350 5.22 33.82 71.12
N ARG A 351 5.94 34.37 72.12
CA ARG A 351 7.13 35.19 71.91
C ARG A 351 8.27 34.68 72.76
N MET A 352 9.45 34.60 72.17
CA MET A 352 10.68 34.22 72.86
C MET A 352 11.88 34.83 72.12
N GLU A 353 12.72 35.57 72.82
CA GLU A 353 13.98 36.10 72.30
C GLU A 353 15.02 34.97 72.24
N SER A 354 14.93 34.15 71.20
CA SER A 354 15.63 32.86 71.12
C SER A 354 17.14 32.99 71.14
N GLU A 355 17.72 33.99 70.46
CA GLU A 355 19.17 34.18 70.45
C GLU A 355 19.71 34.58 71.83
N ALA A 356 19.04 35.52 72.49
CA ALA A 356 19.41 35.95 73.85
C ALA A 356 19.30 34.78 74.85
N LEU A 357 18.26 33.96 74.72
CA LEU A 357 18.05 32.78 75.56
C LEU A 357 19.10 31.69 75.30
N ILE A 358 19.44 31.42 74.04
CA ILE A 358 20.47 30.44 73.68
C ILE A 358 21.83 30.86 74.25
N VAL A 359 22.25 32.11 74.02
CA VAL A 359 23.51 32.65 74.57
C VAL A 359 23.52 32.51 76.08
N LYS A 360 22.41 32.85 76.75
CA LYS A 360 22.31 32.73 78.21
C LYS A 360 22.42 31.29 78.69
N LEU A 361 21.79 30.33 78.01
CA LEU A 361 21.90 28.91 78.34
C LEU A 361 23.32 28.37 78.10
N GLU A 362 24.01 28.79 77.05
CA GLU A 362 25.40 28.40 76.77
C GLU A 362 26.35 28.93 77.86
N GLU A 363 26.19 30.17 78.30
CA GLU A 363 26.94 30.76 79.41
C GLU A 363 26.71 29.99 80.72
N VAL A 364 25.44 29.74 81.05
CA VAL A 364 25.05 29.05 82.28
C VAL A 364 25.49 27.59 82.24
N ALA A 365 25.36 26.90 81.10
CA ALA A 365 25.85 25.54 80.91
C ALA A 365 27.36 25.43 81.20
N ARG A 366 28.17 26.39 80.74
CA ARG A 366 29.60 26.43 81.03
C ARG A 366 29.89 26.61 82.52
N SER A 367 29.14 27.48 83.19
CA SER A 367 29.26 27.67 84.64
C SER A 367 28.89 26.40 85.42
N LEU A 368 27.81 25.72 85.02
CA LEU A 368 27.38 24.47 85.63
C LEU A 368 28.30 23.29 85.28
N ASP A 369 28.89 23.22 84.09
CA ASP A 369 29.92 22.22 83.80
C ASP A 369 31.12 22.37 84.73
N GLY A 370 31.51 23.60 85.08
CA GLY A 370 32.51 23.86 86.11
C GLY A 370 32.17 23.26 87.48
N ALA A 371 30.90 23.32 87.89
CA ALA A 371 30.44 22.67 89.13
C ALA A 371 30.53 21.14 89.04
N PHE A 372 30.16 20.57 87.89
CA PHE A 372 30.23 19.13 87.65
C PHE A 372 31.66 18.63 87.42
N GLN A 373 32.57 19.48 86.94
CA GLN A 373 34.01 19.20 86.87
C GLN A 373 34.59 19.11 88.29
N ALA A 374 34.30 20.11 89.15
CA ALA A 374 34.73 20.06 90.55
C ALA A 374 34.16 18.82 91.27
N LYS A 375 32.90 18.46 90.99
CA LYS A 375 32.30 17.21 91.50
C LYS A 375 32.95 15.94 90.93
N GLN A 376 33.49 15.99 89.72
CA GLN A 376 34.21 14.86 89.12
C GLN A 376 35.60 14.68 89.73
N GLU A 377 36.27 15.80 90.07
CA GLU A 377 37.57 15.81 90.74
C GLU A 377 37.44 15.36 92.22
N ASP A 378 36.28 15.59 92.85
CA ASP A 378 35.93 15.04 94.17
C ASP A 378 34.49 14.50 94.22
N LEU A 379 34.35 13.21 93.92
CA LEU A 379 33.06 12.50 93.94
C LEU A 379 32.61 12.10 95.36
N VAL A 380 33.52 12.06 96.33
CA VAL A 380 33.24 11.57 97.69
C VAL A 380 32.60 12.67 98.53
N SER A 381 33.12 13.90 98.42
CA SER A 381 32.58 15.04 99.15
C SER A 381 31.28 15.55 98.55
N VAL A 382 30.37 16.04 99.38
CA VAL A 382 29.22 16.83 98.92
C VAL A 382 29.74 18.16 98.40
N LEU A 383 29.40 18.51 97.16
CA LEU A 383 29.73 19.81 96.61
C LEU A 383 28.65 20.81 97.02
N ASP A 384 29.03 21.88 97.71
CA ASP A 384 28.12 22.97 98.04
C ASP A 384 27.68 23.68 96.74
N PRO A 385 26.39 23.65 96.37
CA PRO A 385 25.92 24.30 95.15
C PRO A 385 25.78 25.82 95.31
N THR A 386 25.98 26.39 96.51
CA THR A 386 25.78 27.82 96.81
C THR A 386 26.57 28.75 95.87
N PRO A 387 27.85 28.49 95.52
CA PRO A 387 28.59 29.32 94.55
C PRO A 387 27.96 29.36 93.16
N TYR A 388 27.12 28.38 92.81
CA TYR A 388 26.45 28.25 91.52
C TYR A 388 24.95 28.58 91.58
N ALA A 389 24.46 29.15 92.69
CA ALA A 389 23.03 29.44 92.88
C ALA A 389 22.45 30.36 91.78
N ASP A 390 23.22 31.35 91.33
CA ASP A 390 22.84 32.23 90.22
C ASP A 390 22.74 31.51 88.89
N ALA A 391 23.68 30.60 88.61
CA ALA A 391 23.67 29.78 87.40
C ALA A 391 22.43 28.86 87.38
N PHE A 392 22.12 28.21 88.50
CA PHE A 392 20.90 27.39 88.61
C PHE A 392 19.61 28.20 88.43
N ARG A 393 19.52 29.40 89.01
CA ARG A 393 18.37 30.29 88.81
C ARG A 393 18.22 30.66 87.33
N ALA A 394 19.31 31.09 86.69
CA ALA A 394 19.30 31.46 85.28
C ALA A 394 18.95 30.28 84.36
N TRP A 395 19.40 29.06 84.71
CA TRP A 395 19.06 27.82 84.01
C TRP A 395 17.55 27.54 84.06
N ASP A 396 16.94 27.62 85.25
CA ASP A 396 15.51 27.40 85.42
C ASP A 396 14.68 28.48 84.73
N THR A 397 15.09 29.75 84.77
CA THR A 397 14.40 30.84 84.06
C THR A 397 14.42 30.64 82.54
N ALA A 398 15.55 30.19 81.98
CA ALA A 398 15.63 29.88 80.56
C ALA A 398 14.81 28.63 80.19
N ARG A 399 14.79 27.61 81.06
CA ARG A 399 13.94 26.43 80.93
C ARG A 399 12.46 26.82 80.92
N GLU A 400 12.01 27.66 81.85
CA GLU A 400 10.63 28.16 81.94
C GLU A 400 10.21 28.97 80.70
N SER A 401 11.13 29.75 80.13
CA SER A 401 10.89 30.50 78.89
C SER A 401 10.62 29.57 77.70
N ILE A 402 11.38 28.46 77.59
CA ILE A 402 11.14 27.42 76.57
C ILE A 402 9.80 26.70 76.82
N GLU A 403 9.50 26.35 78.06
CA GLU A 403 8.22 25.72 78.42
C GLU A 403 7.02 26.62 78.08
N THR A 404 7.15 27.94 78.30
CA THR A 404 6.13 28.93 77.95
C THR A 404 5.92 29.02 76.44
N TYR A 405 7.01 29.07 75.66
CA TYR A 405 6.93 29.05 74.20
C TYR A 405 6.29 27.75 73.69
N ASN A 406 6.69 26.59 74.23
CA ASN A 406 6.13 25.29 73.86
C ASN A 406 4.63 25.19 74.16
N ARG A 407 4.15 25.77 75.27
CA ARG A 407 2.72 25.85 75.58
C ARG A 407 1.97 26.65 74.51
N ALA A 408 2.49 27.81 74.11
CA ALA A 408 1.90 28.61 73.05
C ALA A 408 1.88 27.87 71.70
N VAL A 409 2.93 27.10 71.39
CA VAL A 409 2.97 26.23 70.19
C VAL A 409 1.89 25.15 70.27
N GLN A 410 1.74 24.50 71.43
CA GLN A 410 0.72 23.47 71.62
C GLN A 410 -0.70 24.04 71.48
N ASP A 411 -0.99 25.17 72.12
CA ASP A 411 -2.30 25.83 72.02
C ASP A 411 -2.64 26.18 70.56
N TYR A 412 -1.64 26.64 69.79
CA TYR A 412 -1.82 26.93 68.37
C TYR A 412 -2.03 25.65 67.55
N ARG A 413 -1.29 24.57 67.82
CA ARG A 413 -1.52 23.27 67.18
C ARG A 413 -2.95 22.78 67.42
N ASP A 414 -3.44 22.86 68.65
CA ASP A 414 -4.77 22.41 69.02
C ASP A 414 -5.87 23.21 68.29
N LYS A 415 -5.70 24.53 68.15
CA LYS A 415 -6.60 25.37 67.32
C LYS A 415 -6.63 24.93 65.86
N ILE A 416 -5.47 24.71 65.25
CA ILE A 416 -5.39 24.27 63.85
C ILE A 416 -5.96 22.86 63.67
N GLU A 417 -5.73 21.96 64.62
CA GLU A 417 -6.34 20.64 64.61
C GLU A 417 -7.87 20.69 64.75
N ALA A 418 -8.41 21.58 65.58
CA ALA A 418 -9.85 21.80 65.67
C ALA A 418 -10.44 22.27 64.32
N ILE A 419 -9.76 23.19 63.62
CA ILE A 419 -10.14 23.65 62.28
C ILE A 419 -10.11 22.48 61.28
N ARG A 420 -9.10 21.61 61.35
CA ARG A 420 -9.01 20.41 60.50
C ARG A 420 -10.14 19.42 60.74
N ARG A 421 -10.51 19.18 62.00
CA ARG A 421 -11.59 18.25 62.38
C ARG A 421 -12.98 18.76 61.97
N ALA A 422 -13.18 20.08 61.98
CA ALA A 422 -14.46 20.70 61.64
C ALA A 422 -14.81 20.69 60.14
N GLN A 423 -13.96 20.12 59.27
CA GLN A 423 -14.13 20.20 57.82
C GLN A 423 -14.37 18.82 57.19
N GLU A 424 -15.58 18.59 56.68
CA GLU A 424 -15.90 17.43 55.83
C GLU A 424 -15.36 17.59 54.39
N GLY A 425 -14.87 16.49 53.83
CA GLY A 425 -14.18 16.46 52.55
C GLY A 425 -15.11 16.41 51.34
N ALA A 426 -15.18 17.50 50.57
CA ALA A 426 -15.70 17.46 49.20
C ALA A 426 -14.62 16.93 48.25
N ASN A 427 -14.97 16.01 47.35
CA ASN A 427 -14.02 15.45 46.39
C ASN A 427 -13.65 16.49 45.31
N ILE A 428 -12.45 17.05 45.41
CA ILE A 428 -11.89 18.07 44.49
C ILE A 428 -11.88 17.57 43.04
N GLU A 429 -11.61 16.29 42.81
CA GLU A 429 -11.55 15.72 41.46
C GLU A 429 -12.93 15.74 40.80
N THR A 430 -13.97 15.34 41.54
CA THR A 430 -15.36 15.39 41.04
C THR A 430 -15.83 16.82 40.79
N LEU A 431 -15.45 17.79 41.63
CA LEU A 431 -15.80 19.20 41.44
C LEU A 431 -15.07 19.79 40.23
N THR A 432 -13.81 19.43 40.03
CA THR A 432 -13.02 19.85 38.87
C THR A 432 -13.61 19.30 37.57
N GLN A 433 -13.95 18.01 37.52
CA GLN A 433 -14.59 17.40 36.35
C GLN A 433 -15.97 18.01 36.06
N ALA A 434 -16.80 18.22 37.09
CA ALA A 434 -18.09 18.86 36.92
C ALA A 434 -17.98 20.30 36.38
N LEU A 435 -17.00 21.07 36.88
CA LEU A 435 -16.72 22.42 36.38
C LEU A 435 -16.24 22.40 34.93
N ALA A 436 -15.39 21.45 34.56
CA ALA A 436 -14.93 21.26 33.19
C ALA A 436 -16.10 20.97 32.23
N ILE A 437 -17.06 20.13 32.63
CA ILE A 437 -18.29 19.86 31.84
C ILE A 437 -19.15 21.12 31.66
N LEU A 438 -19.32 21.93 32.72
CA LEU A 438 -20.08 23.19 32.61
C LEU A 438 -19.40 24.17 31.64
N LYS A 439 -18.07 24.31 31.73
CA LYS A 439 -17.29 25.12 30.77
C LYS A 439 -17.37 24.59 29.35
N ALA A 440 -17.43 23.26 29.18
CA ALA A 440 -17.63 22.63 27.87
C ALA A 440 -18.99 22.97 27.25
N ARG A 441 -20.07 22.96 28.06
CA ARG A 441 -21.41 23.36 27.60
C ARG A 441 -21.42 24.80 27.10
N VAL A 442 -20.76 25.72 27.80
CA VAL A 442 -20.63 27.12 27.33
C VAL A 442 -19.87 27.17 26.01
N LYS A 443 -18.65 26.58 25.97
CA LYS A 443 -17.81 26.57 24.77
C LYS A 443 -18.50 25.96 23.55
N ARG A 444 -19.25 24.87 23.74
CA ARG A 444 -20.03 24.20 22.69
C ARG A 444 -21.00 25.14 21.96
N HIS A 445 -21.54 26.13 22.65
CA HIS A 445 -22.55 27.06 22.14
C HIS A 445 -22.02 28.46 21.82
N GLU A 446 -20.70 28.67 21.89
CA GLU A 446 -20.08 29.87 21.32
C GLU A 446 -20.15 29.81 19.78
N ALA A 447 -20.27 30.98 19.14
CA ALA A 447 -20.54 31.08 17.71
C ALA A 447 -19.58 30.25 16.84
N ASP A 448 -18.27 30.40 17.05
CA ASP A 448 -17.23 29.71 16.27
C ASP A 448 -17.28 28.19 16.48
N THR A 449 -17.42 27.75 17.73
CA THR A 449 -17.48 26.32 18.08
C THR A 449 -18.78 25.69 17.59
N GLN A 450 -19.89 26.42 17.63
CA GLN A 450 -21.17 25.97 17.10
C GLN A 450 -21.11 25.77 15.60
N ALA A 451 -20.43 26.65 14.85
CA ALA A 451 -20.19 26.48 13.43
C ALA A 451 -19.38 25.20 13.15
N THR A 452 -18.26 24.99 13.86
CA THR A 452 -17.45 23.76 13.77
C THR A 452 -18.28 22.50 14.02
N VAL A 453 -19.10 22.48 15.08
CA VAL A 453 -19.91 21.30 15.40
C VAL A 453 -21.01 21.07 14.35
N THR A 454 -21.60 22.14 13.81
CA THR A 454 -22.58 22.03 12.71
C THR A 454 -21.92 21.36 11.50
N THR A 455 -20.76 21.86 11.06
CA THR A 455 -19.97 21.25 9.98
C THR A 455 -19.63 19.78 10.28
N TYR A 456 -19.18 19.47 11.50
CA TYR A 456 -18.91 18.09 11.92
C TYR A 456 -20.13 17.17 11.75
N THR A 457 -21.31 17.62 12.20
CA THR A 457 -22.55 16.82 12.08
C THR A 457 -23.01 16.65 10.62
N GLU A 458 -22.85 17.68 9.78
CA GLU A 458 -23.15 17.61 8.35
C GLU A 458 -22.20 16.67 7.61
N LEU A 459 -20.91 16.69 7.95
CA LEU A 459 -19.90 15.78 7.41
C LEU A 459 -20.17 14.33 7.80
N LEU A 460 -20.60 14.04 9.04
CA LEU A 460 -21.02 12.71 9.46
C LEU A 460 -22.20 12.19 8.63
N ALA A 461 -23.23 13.01 8.44
CA ALA A 461 -24.39 12.67 7.61
C ALA A 461 -23.99 12.45 6.14
N THR A 462 -23.11 13.30 5.62
CA THR A 462 -22.55 13.20 4.27
C THR A 462 -21.75 11.91 4.09
N GLN A 463 -20.90 11.56 5.06
CA GLN A 463 -20.12 10.31 5.04
C GLN A 463 -21.04 9.08 5.04
N ALA A 464 -22.10 9.07 5.84
CA ALA A 464 -23.09 7.99 5.84
C ALA A 464 -23.83 7.87 4.50
N ARG A 465 -24.20 9.01 3.89
CA ARG A 465 -24.84 9.05 2.57
C ARG A 465 -23.92 8.52 1.47
N LEU A 466 -22.65 8.95 1.44
CA LEU A 466 -21.67 8.51 0.45
C LEU A 466 -21.39 7.01 0.55
N LYS A 467 -21.30 6.45 1.77
CA LYS A 467 -21.18 5.00 1.98
C LYS A 467 -22.37 4.23 1.38
N LYS A 468 -23.61 4.66 1.67
CA LYS A 468 -24.82 4.05 1.09
C LYS A 468 -24.86 4.17 -0.44
N GLN A 469 -24.48 5.33 -0.99
CA GLN A 469 -24.43 5.55 -2.43
C GLN A 469 -23.42 4.63 -3.11
N LYS A 470 -22.23 4.48 -2.53
CA LYS A 470 -21.18 3.58 -3.02
C LYS A 470 -21.61 2.12 -3.01
N GLU A 471 -22.27 1.67 -1.94
CA GLU A 471 -22.83 0.31 -1.86
C GLU A 471 -23.88 0.08 -2.96
N LYS A 472 -24.79 1.04 -3.16
CA LYS A 472 -25.79 0.99 -4.22
C LYS A 472 -25.15 0.89 -5.60
N GLN A 473 -24.19 1.76 -5.92
CA GLN A 473 -23.49 1.77 -7.21
C GLN A 473 -22.71 0.47 -7.45
N ARG A 474 -22.10 -0.11 -6.41
CA ARG A 474 -21.45 -1.43 -6.52
C ARG A 474 -22.45 -2.55 -6.80
N GLY A 475 -23.65 -2.49 -6.21
CA GLY A 475 -24.76 -3.38 -6.53
C GLY A 475 -25.21 -3.24 -7.98
N GLU A 476 -25.45 -2.00 -8.44
CA GLU A 476 -25.82 -1.69 -9.82
C GLU A 476 -24.77 -2.21 -10.83
N LEU A 477 -23.47 -2.01 -10.55
CA LEU A 477 -22.39 -2.53 -11.38
C LEU A 477 -22.40 -4.05 -11.43
N LYS A 478 -22.56 -4.72 -10.29
CA LYS A 478 -22.60 -6.18 -10.21
C LYS A 478 -23.74 -6.75 -11.04
N ASP A 479 -24.94 -6.19 -10.90
CA ASP A 479 -26.12 -6.67 -11.62
C ASP A 479 -26.02 -6.38 -13.12
N TYR A 480 -25.52 -5.20 -13.49
CA TYR A 480 -25.24 -4.84 -14.88
C TYR A 480 -24.23 -5.81 -15.51
N SER A 481 -23.07 -5.99 -14.87
CA SER A 481 -22.03 -6.87 -15.38
C SER A 481 -22.48 -8.32 -15.47
N ALA A 482 -23.28 -8.82 -14.53
CA ALA A 482 -23.84 -10.17 -14.62
C ALA A 482 -24.74 -10.36 -15.84
N ARG A 483 -25.66 -9.41 -16.10
CA ARG A 483 -26.56 -9.47 -17.26
C ARG A 483 -25.80 -9.42 -18.58
N VAL A 484 -24.87 -8.48 -18.69
CA VAL A 484 -24.15 -8.22 -19.94
C VAL A 484 -23.19 -9.37 -20.26
N THR A 485 -22.46 -9.85 -19.27
CA THR A 485 -21.54 -10.98 -19.40
C THR A 485 -22.29 -12.28 -19.77
N ALA A 486 -23.46 -12.54 -19.18
CA ALA A 486 -24.29 -13.68 -19.56
C ALA A 486 -24.78 -13.59 -21.01
N ARG A 487 -25.29 -12.43 -21.42
CA ARG A 487 -25.75 -12.19 -22.79
C ARG A 487 -24.61 -12.36 -23.79
N LEU A 488 -23.48 -11.68 -23.58
CA LEU A 488 -22.37 -11.73 -24.54
C LEU A 488 -21.71 -13.11 -24.57
N GLY A 489 -21.56 -13.78 -23.42
CA GLY A 489 -21.08 -15.17 -23.37
C GLY A 489 -21.94 -16.11 -24.20
N SER A 490 -23.28 -15.96 -24.13
CA SER A 490 -24.20 -16.74 -24.96
C SER A 490 -24.04 -16.44 -26.47
N THR A 491 -23.83 -15.17 -26.83
CA THR A 491 -23.61 -14.76 -28.22
C THR A 491 -22.29 -15.28 -28.76
N ILE A 492 -21.19 -15.17 -28.00
CA ILE A 492 -19.88 -15.72 -28.37
C ILE A 492 -19.98 -17.22 -28.58
N ASN A 493 -20.63 -17.95 -27.65
CA ASN A 493 -20.83 -19.39 -27.79
C ASN A 493 -21.68 -19.76 -29.01
N ALA A 494 -22.67 -18.94 -29.37
CA ALA A 494 -23.43 -19.13 -30.59
C ALA A 494 -22.55 -18.99 -31.85
N TYR A 495 -21.65 -18.01 -31.88
CA TYR A 495 -20.68 -17.86 -32.97
C TYR A 495 -19.63 -18.97 -32.98
N LEU A 496 -19.07 -19.36 -31.83
CA LEU A 496 -18.14 -20.49 -31.71
C LEU A 496 -18.75 -21.77 -32.29
N LYS A 497 -20.00 -22.08 -31.92
CA LYS A 497 -20.74 -23.23 -32.46
C LYS A 497 -20.94 -23.13 -33.96
N ARG A 498 -21.32 -21.96 -34.48
CA ARG A 498 -21.51 -21.73 -35.93
C ARG A 498 -20.21 -21.80 -36.71
N LEU A 499 -19.07 -21.44 -36.11
CA LEU A 499 -17.75 -21.50 -36.73
C LEU A 499 -17.09 -22.89 -36.59
N GLY A 500 -17.76 -23.86 -35.97
CA GLY A 500 -17.28 -25.24 -35.83
C GLY A 500 -16.22 -25.42 -34.73
N ALA A 501 -16.24 -24.59 -33.67
CA ALA A 501 -15.38 -24.77 -32.51
C ALA A 501 -15.82 -25.97 -31.66
N GLY A 502 -14.85 -26.74 -31.15
CA GLY A 502 -15.07 -27.85 -30.22
C GLY A 502 -15.13 -27.46 -28.74
N PHE A 503 -15.25 -26.16 -28.44
CA PHE A 503 -15.22 -25.61 -27.08
C PHE A 503 -16.18 -24.43 -26.94
N THR A 504 -16.51 -24.08 -25.70
CA THR A 504 -17.31 -22.89 -25.37
C THR A 504 -16.60 -22.04 -24.31
N ILE A 505 -17.12 -20.85 -24.05
CA ILE A 505 -16.65 -19.95 -22.99
C ILE A 505 -17.73 -19.85 -21.92
N LYS A 506 -17.30 -20.00 -20.67
CA LYS A 506 -18.10 -19.66 -19.51
C LYS A 506 -17.51 -18.45 -18.85
N TYR A 507 -18.21 -17.32 -18.90
CA TYR A 507 -17.82 -16.15 -18.11
C TYR A 507 -18.30 -16.28 -16.67
N ASP A 508 -17.45 -15.85 -15.75
CA ASP A 508 -17.72 -15.70 -14.34
C ASP A 508 -17.93 -14.20 -14.00
N PRO A 509 -18.46 -13.89 -12.81
CA PRO A 509 -18.52 -12.50 -12.34
C PRO A 509 -17.15 -11.83 -12.44
N PRO A 510 -17.09 -10.57 -12.88
CA PRO A 510 -15.82 -9.87 -13.10
C PRO A 510 -15.02 -9.76 -11.81
N ASN A 511 -13.69 -9.74 -11.94
CA ASN A 511 -12.82 -9.51 -10.81
C ASN A 511 -12.68 -8.00 -10.56
N PHE A 512 -13.11 -7.53 -9.39
CA PHE A 512 -13.04 -6.13 -8.96
C PHE A 512 -11.86 -5.82 -8.03
N LYS A 513 -10.91 -6.73 -7.84
CA LYS A 513 -9.78 -6.55 -6.90
C LYS A 513 -8.70 -5.54 -7.39
N GLY A 514 -8.82 -4.97 -8.59
CA GLY A 514 -7.91 -3.95 -9.14
C GLY A 514 -8.59 -2.61 -9.45
N GLN A 515 -7.81 -1.57 -9.76
CA GLN A 515 -8.34 -0.24 -10.16
C GLN A 515 -9.29 -0.31 -11.37
N GLU A 516 -9.08 -1.29 -12.24
CA GLU A 516 -9.93 -1.58 -13.40
C GLU A 516 -10.41 -3.04 -13.31
N PRO A 517 -11.71 -3.31 -13.51
CA PRO A 517 -12.20 -4.67 -13.50
C PRO A 517 -11.66 -5.47 -14.68
N ALA A 518 -11.46 -6.77 -14.44
CA ALA A 518 -11.05 -7.71 -15.47
C ALA A 518 -12.12 -8.78 -15.69
N ALA A 519 -12.27 -9.21 -16.95
CA ALA A 519 -13.14 -10.33 -17.28
C ALA A 519 -12.60 -11.59 -16.60
N ALA A 520 -13.50 -12.38 -16.03
CA ALA A 520 -13.21 -13.70 -15.53
C ALA A 520 -13.96 -14.69 -16.43
N TYR A 521 -13.26 -15.66 -16.99
CA TYR A 521 -13.89 -16.72 -17.77
C TYR A 521 -13.05 -18.00 -17.72
N ALA A 522 -13.68 -19.11 -18.08
CA ALA A 522 -13.05 -20.38 -18.36
C ALA A 522 -13.43 -20.83 -19.78
N LEU A 523 -12.49 -21.49 -20.46
CA LEU A 523 -12.75 -22.25 -21.68
C LEU A 523 -13.31 -23.61 -21.26
N MET A 524 -14.49 -23.97 -21.74
CA MET A 524 -15.10 -25.26 -21.49
C MET A 524 -14.75 -26.19 -22.65
N ILE A 525 -13.86 -27.16 -22.40
CA ILE A 525 -13.43 -28.17 -23.37
C ILE A 525 -13.88 -29.52 -22.83
N ASN A 526 -14.75 -30.24 -23.55
CA ASN A 526 -15.35 -31.49 -23.07
C ASN A 526 -15.93 -31.37 -21.65
N GLU A 527 -16.73 -30.32 -21.40
CA GLU A 527 -17.31 -29.98 -20.09
C GLU A 527 -16.30 -29.73 -18.96
N THR A 528 -15.00 -29.65 -19.27
CA THR A 528 -13.94 -29.39 -18.30
C THR A 528 -13.52 -27.92 -18.37
N PRO A 529 -13.53 -27.18 -17.24
CA PRO A 529 -13.11 -25.79 -17.21
C PRO A 529 -11.58 -25.67 -17.31
N VAL A 530 -11.13 -24.90 -18.28
CA VAL A 530 -9.72 -24.57 -18.51
C VAL A 530 -9.54 -23.07 -18.36
N SER A 531 -8.61 -22.66 -17.52
CA SER A 531 -8.34 -21.24 -17.31
C SER A 531 -7.74 -20.60 -18.56
N PRO A 532 -8.08 -19.35 -18.91
CA PRO A 532 -7.40 -18.62 -19.97
C PRO A 532 -5.93 -18.35 -19.64
N ARG A 533 -5.54 -18.44 -18.37
CA ARG A 533 -4.20 -18.15 -17.87
C ARG A 533 -3.73 -19.25 -16.92
N ALA A 534 -2.48 -19.67 -17.06
CA ALA A 534 -1.78 -20.49 -16.08
C ALA A 534 -0.34 -20.02 -15.96
N ASP A 535 0.19 -20.03 -14.74
CA ASP A 535 1.57 -19.64 -14.45
C ASP A 535 2.56 -20.78 -14.77
N ASP A 536 2.10 -22.03 -14.67
CA ASP A 536 2.86 -23.23 -15.01
C ASP A 536 2.47 -23.77 -16.38
N VAL A 537 3.48 -24.08 -17.21
CA VAL A 537 3.33 -24.66 -18.55
C VAL A 537 2.68 -26.04 -18.52
N ALA A 538 2.86 -26.80 -17.44
CA ALA A 538 2.24 -28.11 -17.26
C ALA A 538 0.74 -28.04 -16.95
N THR A 539 0.22 -26.85 -16.61
CA THR A 539 -1.21 -26.65 -16.31
C THR A 539 -2.00 -26.36 -17.59
N PRO A 540 -3.14 -27.05 -17.84
CA PRO A 540 -4.01 -26.76 -18.97
C PRO A 540 -4.46 -25.28 -18.99
N SER A 541 -4.27 -24.61 -20.12
CA SER A 541 -4.65 -23.21 -20.32
C SER A 541 -4.90 -22.89 -21.80
N PHE A 542 -5.40 -21.69 -22.10
CA PHE A 542 -5.54 -21.17 -23.47
C PHE A 542 -4.32 -21.46 -24.36
N ARG A 543 -3.11 -21.39 -23.78
CA ARG A 543 -1.84 -21.56 -24.50
C ARG A 543 -1.67 -22.96 -25.07
N ASN A 544 -1.84 -24.00 -24.23
CA ASN A 544 -1.47 -25.39 -24.53
C ASN A 544 -2.66 -26.31 -24.83
N THR A 545 -3.91 -25.84 -24.67
CA THR A 545 -5.12 -26.62 -24.97
C THR A 545 -5.83 -26.25 -26.26
N LEU A 546 -5.59 -25.05 -26.82
CA LEU A 546 -6.19 -24.62 -28.09
C LEU A 546 -5.17 -24.64 -29.23
N SER A 547 -5.58 -25.16 -30.38
CA SER A 547 -4.81 -25.07 -31.63
C SER A 547 -4.77 -23.63 -32.15
N THR A 548 -3.81 -23.29 -33.03
CA THR A 548 -3.78 -21.96 -33.69
C THR A 548 -5.10 -21.65 -34.42
N GLY A 549 -5.70 -22.66 -35.05
CA GLY A 549 -7.01 -22.51 -35.69
C GLY A 549 -8.12 -22.18 -34.67
N ASP A 550 -8.14 -22.83 -33.51
CA ASP A 550 -9.12 -22.57 -32.44
C ASP A 550 -8.95 -21.18 -31.82
N LYS A 551 -7.70 -20.74 -31.65
CA LYS A 551 -7.37 -19.39 -31.19
C LYS A 551 -7.91 -18.32 -32.16
N SER A 552 -7.74 -18.53 -33.47
CA SER A 552 -8.31 -17.65 -34.51
C SER A 552 -9.84 -17.69 -34.54
N VAL A 553 -10.47 -18.87 -34.40
CA VAL A 553 -11.94 -18.99 -34.31
C VAL A 553 -12.48 -18.22 -33.11
N LEU A 554 -11.83 -18.35 -31.95
CA LEU A 554 -12.23 -17.60 -30.75
C LEU A 554 -12.18 -16.10 -31.01
N ALA A 555 -11.10 -15.60 -31.60
CA ALA A 555 -10.95 -14.18 -31.85
C ALA A 555 -12.01 -13.66 -32.83
N LEU A 556 -12.29 -14.41 -33.90
CA LEU A 556 -13.35 -14.08 -34.85
C LEU A 556 -14.74 -14.11 -34.19
N ALA A 557 -15.02 -15.13 -33.37
CA ALA A 557 -16.29 -15.24 -32.64
C ALA A 557 -16.48 -14.06 -31.66
N LEU A 558 -15.43 -13.67 -30.94
CA LEU A 558 -15.44 -12.50 -30.06
C LEU A 558 -15.69 -11.23 -30.87
N PHE A 559 -14.97 -11.02 -31.97
CA PHE A 559 -15.16 -9.87 -32.84
C PHE A 559 -16.60 -9.78 -33.35
N LEU A 560 -17.11 -10.86 -33.96
CA LEU A 560 -18.48 -10.90 -34.48
C LEU A 560 -19.53 -10.68 -33.39
N ALA A 561 -19.34 -11.25 -32.20
CA ALA A 561 -20.24 -11.03 -31.07
C ALA A 561 -20.23 -9.57 -30.59
N THR A 562 -19.06 -8.92 -30.55
CA THR A 562 -18.97 -7.49 -30.18
C THR A 562 -19.61 -6.58 -31.23
N VAL A 563 -19.45 -6.92 -32.52
CA VAL A 563 -20.04 -6.18 -33.64
C VAL A 563 -21.56 -6.34 -33.68
N ASP A 564 -22.07 -7.55 -33.43
CA ASP A 564 -23.51 -7.84 -33.39
C ASP A 564 -24.21 -7.21 -32.16
N ALA A 565 -23.45 -6.98 -31.08
CA ALA A 565 -23.95 -6.30 -29.88
C ALA A 565 -23.95 -4.76 -29.99
N ASP A 566 -23.20 -4.16 -30.92
CA ASP A 566 -23.15 -2.70 -31.09
C ASP A 566 -24.45 -2.20 -31.76
N PRO A 567 -25.21 -1.29 -31.13
CA PRO A 567 -26.46 -0.77 -31.68
C PRO A 567 -26.28 0.01 -33.00
N ARG A 568 -25.04 0.44 -33.32
CA ARG A 568 -24.70 1.19 -34.54
C ARG A 568 -24.25 0.29 -35.69
N LEU A 569 -24.39 -1.04 -35.59
CA LEU A 569 -24.00 -1.98 -36.64
C LEU A 569 -24.53 -1.57 -38.03
N ALA A 570 -25.77 -1.10 -38.12
CA ALA A 570 -26.40 -0.68 -39.38
C ALA A 570 -25.69 0.51 -40.06
N GLU A 571 -24.89 1.28 -39.33
CA GLU A 571 -24.11 2.42 -39.81
C GLU A 571 -22.61 2.08 -39.99
N MET A 572 -22.21 0.87 -39.57
CA MET A 572 -20.83 0.48 -39.41
C MET A 572 -20.19 -0.04 -40.70
N ILE A 573 -18.93 0.35 -40.93
CA ILE A 573 -18.05 -0.27 -41.92
C ILE A 573 -17.23 -1.35 -41.20
N VAL A 574 -17.41 -2.60 -41.61
CA VAL A 574 -16.67 -3.75 -41.06
C VAL A 574 -15.58 -4.15 -42.04
N VAL A 575 -14.33 -4.12 -41.57
CA VAL A 575 -13.16 -4.52 -42.35
C VAL A 575 -12.62 -5.83 -41.79
N LEU A 576 -12.42 -6.82 -42.65
CA LEU A 576 -11.90 -8.14 -42.31
C LEU A 576 -10.60 -8.36 -43.10
N ASP A 577 -9.44 -8.27 -42.44
CA ASP A 577 -8.13 -8.54 -43.05
C ASP A 577 -7.70 -9.97 -42.75
N ASP A 578 -7.74 -10.83 -43.76
CA ASP A 578 -7.48 -12.28 -43.66
C ASP A 578 -8.25 -12.91 -42.46
N PRO A 579 -9.59 -13.01 -42.51
CA PRO A 579 -10.44 -13.39 -41.38
C PRO A 579 -10.22 -14.81 -40.83
N PHE A 580 -9.35 -15.59 -41.48
CA PHE A 580 -8.84 -16.85 -40.97
C PHE A 580 -7.42 -17.09 -41.50
N THR A 581 -6.66 -17.87 -40.75
CA THR A 581 -5.29 -18.26 -41.08
C THR A 581 -5.24 -19.78 -41.30
N SER A 582 -4.88 -20.22 -42.51
CA SER A 582 -4.64 -21.64 -42.89
C SER A 582 -5.57 -22.64 -42.21
N MET A 583 -6.88 -22.57 -42.51
CA MET A 583 -7.90 -23.42 -41.90
C MET A 583 -8.33 -24.56 -42.82
N ASP A 584 -8.83 -25.63 -42.21
CA ASP A 584 -9.58 -26.70 -42.88
C ASP A 584 -10.78 -26.13 -43.68
N ASP A 585 -11.06 -26.72 -44.84
CA ASP A 585 -12.11 -26.36 -45.80
C ASP A 585 -13.48 -26.20 -45.14
N PHE A 586 -13.73 -26.95 -44.06
CA PHE A 586 -14.95 -26.87 -43.25
C PHE A 586 -15.11 -25.48 -42.61
N ARG A 587 -14.08 -24.96 -41.94
CA ARG A 587 -14.13 -23.66 -41.24
C ARG A 587 -14.21 -22.48 -42.21
N ARG A 588 -13.54 -22.58 -43.37
CA ARG A 588 -13.64 -21.61 -44.48
C ARG A 588 -15.10 -21.35 -44.86
N ARG A 589 -15.91 -22.42 -44.95
CA ARG A 589 -17.33 -22.32 -45.31
C ARG A 589 -18.17 -21.63 -44.25
N PHE A 590 -17.93 -21.85 -42.96
CA PHE A 590 -18.66 -21.17 -41.89
C PHE A 590 -18.31 -19.70 -41.79
N THR A 591 -17.03 -19.35 -41.92
CA THR A 591 -16.59 -17.95 -41.95
C THR A 591 -17.27 -17.20 -43.09
N ALA A 592 -17.31 -17.78 -44.30
CA ALA A 592 -18.03 -17.18 -45.42
C ALA A 592 -19.54 -16.98 -45.13
N ASN A 593 -20.18 -17.92 -44.43
CA ASN A 593 -21.59 -17.81 -44.07
C ASN A 593 -21.84 -16.67 -43.05
N GLU A 594 -20.98 -16.52 -42.03
CA GLU A 594 -21.14 -15.44 -41.06
C GLU A 594 -20.83 -14.07 -41.68
N ILE A 595 -19.87 -13.98 -42.61
CA ILE A 595 -19.62 -12.77 -43.40
C ILE A 595 -20.85 -12.42 -44.25
N ASN A 596 -21.47 -13.40 -44.92
CA ASN A 596 -22.68 -13.17 -45.70
C ASN A 596 -23.83 -12.62 -44.82
N LYS A 597 -24.02 -13.16 -43.61
CA LYS A 597 -25.00 -12.60 -42.66
C LYS A 597 -24.66 -11.16 -42.29
N LEU A 598 -23.38 -10.86 -42.06
CA LEU A 598 -22.93 -9.52 -41.71
C LEU A 598 -23.20 -8.50 -42.83
N THR A 599 -23.12 -8.90 -44.11
CA THR A 599 -23.40 -7.99 -45.24
C THR A 599 -24.85 -7.50 -45.27
N THR A 600 -25.78 -8.23 -44.65
CA THR A 600 -27.18 -7.81 -44.53
C THR A 600 -27.41 -6.81 -43.39
N LYS A 601 -26.53 -6.81 -42.38
CA LYS A 601 -26.68 -6.02 -41.14
C LYS A 601 -25.83 -4.75 -41.13
N ALA A 602 -24.61 -4.80 -41.69
CA ALA A 602 -23.67 -3.68 -41.67
C ALA A 602 -23.90 -2.70 -42.83
N ALA A 603 -23.49 -1.44 -42.67
CA ALA A 603 -23.53 -0.45 -43.75
C ALA A 603 -22.61 -0.86 -44.91
N GLN A 604 -21.44 -1.40 -44.60
CA GLN A 604 -20.47 -1.87 -45.59
C GLN A 604 -19.58 -2.97 -45.01
N VAL A 605 -19.23 -3.95 -45.83
CA VAL A 605 -18.27 -5.01 -45.48
C VAL A 605 -17.12 -5.01 -46.49
N ILE A 606 -15.90 -4.88 -46.00
CA ILE A 606 -14.68 -4.92 -46.81
C ILE A 606 -13.86 -6.13 -46.37
N VAL A 607 -13.65 -7.09 -47.27
CA VAL A 607 -12.87 -8.29 -47.01
C VAL A 607 -11.57 -8.22 -47.80
N LEU A 608 -10.44 -8.28 -47.11
CA LEU A 608 -9.13 -8.38 -47.71
C LEU A 608 -8.62 -9.81 -47.52
N SER A 609 -8.17 -10.46 -48.59
CA SER A 609 -7.58 -11.79 -48.45
C SER A 609 -6.51 -12.11 -49.51
N HIS A 610 -5.54 -12.95 -49.11
CA HIS A 610 -4.60 -13.58 -50.03
C HIS A 610 -5.12 -14.90 -50.63
N GLU A 611 -6.20 -15.49 -50.10
CA GLU A 611 -6.72 -16.76 -50.60
C GLU A 611 -7.78 -16.54 -51.68
N LYS A 612 -7.42 -16.78 -52.94
CA LYS A 612 -8.33 -16.63 -54.08
C LYS A 612 -9.58 -17.52 -53.97
N GLY A 613 -9.42 -18.76 -53.51
CA GLY A 613 -10.52 -19.71 -53.32
C GLY A 613 -11.57 -19.22 -52.31
N PHE A 614 -11.12 -18.54 -51.25
CA PHE A 614 -12.04 -17.92 -50.29
C PHE A 614 -12.79 -16.73 -50.86
N LEU A 615 -12.10 -15.85 -51.60
CA LEU A 615 -12.77 -14.74 -52.28
C LEU A 615 -13.78 -15.25 -53.32
N ARG A 616 -13.47 -16.34 -54.03
CA ARG A 616 -14.42 -17.03 -54.92
C ARG A 616 -15.64 -17.56 -54.16
N LEU A 617 -15.43 -18.18 -53.00
CA LEU A 617 -16.52 -18.68 -52.16
C LEU A 617 -17.46 -17.55 -51.70
N LEU A 618 -16.92 -16.38 -51.34
CA LEU A 618 -17.73 -15.20 -51.02
C LEU A 618 -18.46 -14.67 -52.25
N TRP A 619 -17.75 -14.58 -53.39
CA TRP A 619 -18.28 -14.11 -54.66
C TRP A 619 -19.45 -14.95 -55.19
N GLU A 620 -19.44 -16.26 -54.91
CA GLU A 620 -20.54 -17.18 -55.26
C GLU A 620 -21.73 -17.10 -54.32
N ARG A 621 -21.52 -16.78 -53.03
CA ARG A 621 -22.56 -16.84 -51.98
C ARG A 621 -23.26 -15.52 -51.72
N ILE A 622 -22.65 -14.42 -52.13
CA ILE A 622 -23.13 -13.07 -51.89
C ILE A 622 -23.70 -12.52 -53.19
N ASP A 623 -24.77 -11.71 -53.09
CA ASP A 623 -25.35 -11.02 -54.24
C ASP A 623 -24.30 -10.13 -54.94
N ARG A 624 -24.00 -10.48 -56.20
CA ARG A 624 -22.99 -9.82 -57.02
C ARG A 624 -23.36 -8.39 -57.39
N SER A 625 -24.66 -8.04 -57.39
CA SER A 625 -25.12 -6.68 -57.70
C SER A 625 -24.66 -5.65 -56.67
N GLN A 626 -24.34 -6.10 -55.45
CA GLN A 626 -23.90 -5.25 -54.34
C GLN A 626 -22.39 -5.31 -54.09
N MET A 627 -21.63 -5.95 -54.98
CA MET A 627 -20.24 -6.31 -54.78
C MET A 627 -19.29 -5.64 -55.76
N THR A 628 -18.15 -5.15 -55.24
CA THR A 628 -17.00 -4.69 -56.01
C THR A 628 -15.83 -5.61 -55.72
N THR A 629 -15.12 -6.06 -56.76
CA THR A 629 -13.91 -6.88 -56.62
C THR A 629 -12.71 -6.13 -57.18
N CYS A 630 -11.64 -6.04 -56.39
CA CYS A 630 -10.39 -5.44 -56.82
C CYS A 630 -9.17 -6.19 -56.27
N ALA A 631 -8.02 -5.95 -56.85
CA ALA A 631 -6.76 -6.53 -56.44
C ALA A 631 -5.73 -5.43 -56.23
N ILE A 632 -4.94 -5.55 -55.17
CA ILE A 632 -3.69 -4.80 -55.06
C ILE A 632 -2.71 -5.45 -56.04
N GLN A 633 -2.11 -4.66 -56.90
CA GLN A 633 -1.05 -5.08 -57.81
C GLN A 633 0.21 -4.31 -57.46
N THR A 634 1.32 -5.03 -57.33
CA THR A 634 2.65 -4.45 -57.09
C THR A 634 3.48 -4.60 -58.36
N GLY A 635 4.07 -3.49 -58.84
CA GLY A 635 4.93 -3.51 -60.02
C GLY A 635 6.41 -3.31 -59.65
N ALA A 636 6.78 -2.07 -59.36
CA ALA A 636 8.09 -1.71 -58.83
C ALA A 636 8.04 -1.58 -57.30
N PRO A 637 9.18 -1.68 -56.58
CA PRO A 637 9.23 -1.44 -55.13
C PRO A 637 8.55 -0.10 -54.76
N GLY A 638 7.69 -0.13 -53.74
CA GLY A 638 6.96 1.06 -53.27
C GLY A 638 5.76 1.50 -54.12
N MET A 639 5.65 1.07 -55.38
CA MET A 639 4.57 1.44 -56.30
C MET A 639 3.51 0.34 -56.37
N ALA A 640 2.29 0.65 -55.90
CA ALA A 640 1.15 -0.25 -55.96
C ALA A 640 -0.02 0.39 -56.71
N SER A 641 -0.93 -0.43 -57.21
CA SER A 641 -2.21 0.02 -57.77
C SER A 641 -3.36 -0.89 -57.35
N LEU A 642 -4.56 -0.33 -57.24
CA LEU A 642 -5.78 -1.14 -57.22
C LEU A 642 -6.25 -1.36 -58.66
N ALA A 643 -6.50 -2.59 -59.05
CA ALA A 643 -7.09 -2.93 -60.34
C ALA A 643 -8.40 -3.68 -60.15
N VAL A 644 -9.30 -3.63 -61.12
CA VAL A 644 -10.48 -4.51 -61.15
C VAL A 644 -9.99 -5.96 -61.11
N PHE A 645 -10.60 -6.78 -60.27
CA PHE A 645 -10.21 -8.17 -60.10
C PHE A 645 -11.33 -9.08 -60.57
N ASP A 646 -11.10 -9.77 -61.68
CA ASP A 646 -11.98 -10.83 -62.13
C ASP A 646 -11.72 -12.09 -61.28
N VAL A 647 -12.59 -12.27 -60.27
CA VAL A 647 -12.50 -13.42 -59.35
C VAL A 647 -12.63 -14.73 -60.11
N GLU A 648 -13.52 -14.79 -61.10
CA GLU A 648 -13.79 -16.01 -61.87
C GLU A 648 -12.57 -16.42 -62.68
N GLN A 649 -12.00 -15.50 -63.46
CA GLN A 649 -10.79 -15.74 -64.23
C GLN A 649 -9.62 -16.11 -63.31
N ALA A 650 -9.45 -15.41 -62.19
CA ALA A 650 -8.34 -15.62 -61.28
C ALA A 650 -8.40 -16.96 -60.51
N THR A 651 -9.57 -17.61 -60.46
CA THR A 651 -9.77 -18.92 -59.80
C THR A 651 -9.95 -20.09 -60.76
N ARG A 652 -9.75 -19.88 -62.07
CA ARG A 652 -9.80 -20.99 -63.04
C ARG A 652 -8.71 -22.03 -62.75
N PRO A 653 -9.01 -23.32 -62.87
CA PRO A 653 -7.99 -24.37 -62.82
C PRO A 653 -6.87 -24.07 -63.81
N ARG A 654 -5.62 -24.30 -63.39
CA ARG A 654 -4.42 -24.00 -64.19
C ARG A 654 -4.48 -24.66 -65.57
N GLU A 655 -4.88 -25.90 -65.60
CA GLU A 655 -5.14 -26.71 -66.79
C GLU A 655 -6.12 -26.12 -67.80
N ASP A 656 -7.25 -25.58 -67.32
CA ASP A 656 -8.25 -24.94 -68.20
C ASP A 656 -7.68 -23.65 -68.77
N SER A 657 -6.91 -22.90 -67.96
CA SER A 657 -6.24 -21.67 -68.40
C SER A 657 -5.09 -21.91 -69.39
N GLU A 658 -4.39 -23.04 -69.28
CA GLU A 658 -3.29 -23.40 -70.20
C GLU A 658 -3.83 -23.89 -71.54
N ARG A 659 -4.93 -24.67 -71.53
CA ARG A 659 -5.65 -25.05 -72.75
C ARG A 659 -6.28 -23.85 -73.45
N ASP A 660 -6.94 -22.96 -72.71
CA ASP A 660 -7.52 -21.73 -73.26
C ASP A 660 -6.45 -20.86 -73.95
N LYS A 661 -5.24 -20.74 -73.39
CA LYS A 661 -4.13 -20.01 -74.03
C LYS A 661 -3.69 -20.64 -75.35
N VAL A 662 -3.62 -21.97 -75.42
CA VAL A 662 -3.32 -22.69 -76.68
C VAL A 662 -4.41 -22.43 -77.72
N LEU A 663 -5.69 -22.42 -77.31
CA LEU A 663 -6.82 -22.15 -78.20
C LEU A 663 -6.89 -20.67 -78.63
N GLN A 664 -6.63 -19.72 -77.73
CA GLN A 664 -6.57 -18.30 -78.07
C GLN A 664 -5.41 -17.98 -79.02
N PHE A 665 -4.25 -18.60 -78.81
CA PHE A 665 -3.13 -18.48 -79.74
C PHE A 665 -3.48 -19.02 -81.13
N LEU A 666 -4.23 -20.12 -81.18
CA LEU A 666 -4.72 -20.68 -82.44
C LEU A 666 -5.72 -19.74 -83.14
N ASP A 667 -6.76 -19.30 -82.43
CA ASP A 667 -7.89 -18.57 -83.00
C ASP A 667 -7.56 -17.12 -83.36
N VAL A 668 -6.80 -16.42 -82.51
CA VAL A 668 -6.52 -14.98 -82.66
C VAL A 668 -5.04 -14.61 -82.56
N THR A 669 -4.12 -15.58 -82.45
CA THR A 669 -2.66 -15.34 -82.34
C THR A 669 -2.27 -14.53 -81.10
N GLU A 670 -3.04 -14.67 -80.02
CA GLU A 670 -2.76 -14.00 -78.76
C GLU A 670 -1.78 -14.83 -77.91
N GLY A 671 -0.63 -14.24 -77.58
CA GLY A 671 0.41 -14.86 -76.75
C GLY A 671 1.78 -14.90 -77.41
N ASP A 672 2.82 -15.10 -76.61
CA ASP A 672 4.20 -15.24 -77.07
C ASP A 672 4.47 -16.69 -77.51
N PRO A 673 4.88 -16.95 -78.77
CA PRO A 673 5.14 -18.29 -79.28
C PRO A 673 6.09 -19.13 -78.39
N GLU A 674 7.10 -18.51 -77.79
CA GLU A 674 8.07 -19.21 -76.92
C GLU A 674 7.42 -19.70 -75.62
N HIS A 675 6.38 -18.99 -75.15
CA HIS A 675 5.60 -19.37 -73.97
C HIS A 675 4.46 -20.35 -74.30
N ILE A 676 3.91 -20.32 -75.52
CA ILE A 676 2.82 -21.21 -75.94
C ILE A 676 3.34 -22.62 -76.29
N ARG A 677 4.52 -22.72 -76.95
CA ARG A 677 5.13 -24.01 -77.32
C ARG A 677 5.23 -25.03 -76.18
N PRO A 678 5.73 -24.71 -74.97
CA PRO A 678 5.79 -25.68 -73.87
C PRO A 678 4.40 -26.05 -73.30
N LEU A 679 3.38 -25.19 -73.43
CA LEU A 679 2.03 -25.48 -72.92
C LEU A 679 1.35 -26.63 -73.66
N LEU A 680 1.68 -26.86 -74.93
CA LEU A 680 1.18 -27.99 -75.71
C LEU A 680 1.40 -29.32 -74.98
N ARG A 681 2.59 -29.49 -74.38
CA ARG A 681 2.94 -30.65 -73.60
C ARG A 681 2.13 -30.74 -72.32
N THR A 682 2.03 -29.65 -71.57
CA THR A 682 1.32 -29.62 -70.28
C THR A 682 -0.18 -29.90 -70.44
N VAL A 683 -0.80 -29.38 -71.51
CA VAL A 683 -2.21 -29.63 -71.85
C VAL A 683 -2.44 -31.11 -72.15
N LEU A 684 -1.58 -31.73 -72.96
CA LEU A 684 -1.69 -33.16 -73.28
C LEU A 684 -1.45 -34.04 -72.05
N GLU A 685 -0.37 -33.80 -71.30
CA GLU A 685 -0.06 -34.54 -70.08
C GLU A 685 -1.25 -34.56 -69.13
N ASN A 686 -1.86 -33.40 -68.90
CA ASN A 686 -3.02 -33.31 -68.04
C ASN A 686 -4.25 -34.05 -68.61
N PHE A 687 -4.53 -33.88 -69.90
CA PHE A 687 -5.68 -34.54 -70.56
C PHE A 687 -5.60 -36.06 -70.43
N TYR A 688 -4.46 -36.67 -70.75
CA TYR A 688 -4.31 -38.12 -70.70
C TYR A 688 -4.25 -38.67 -69.27
N ARG A 689 -3.58 -37.97 -68.33
CA ARG A 689 -3.58 -38.35 -66.90
C ARG A 689 -5.01 -38.39 -66.32
N LYS A 690 -5.86 -37.44 -66.70
CA LYS A 690 -7.29 -37.44 -66.32
C LYS A 690 -8.10 -38.47 -67.09
N GLY A 691 -7.75 -38.70 -68.36
CA GLY A 691 -8.44 -39.63 -69.24
C GLY A 691 -8.36 -41.07 -68.74
N ASP A 692 -7.20 -41.51 -68.25
CA ASP A 692 -6.97 -42.86 -67.69
C ASP A 692 -6.01 -42.84 -66.47
N PRO A 693 -6.52 -42.54 -65.27
CA PRO A 693 -5.70 -42.46 -64.05
C PRO A 693 -5.11 -43.80 -63.60
N ASP A 694 -5.65 -44.94 -64.08
CA ASP A 694 -5.16 -46.27 -63.75
C ASP A 694 -3.91 -46.62 -64.57
N LEU A 695 -3.85 -46.17 -65.84
CA LEU A 695 -2.66 -46.37 -66.69
C LEU A 695 -1.57 -45.31 -66.46
N PHE A 696 -1.94 -44.05 -66.22
CA PHE A 696 -1.00 -42.93 -66.12
C PHE A 696 -0.88 -42.40 -64.69
N ALA A 697 0.35 -42.29 -64.18
CA ALA A 697 0.58 -41.73 -62.85
C ALA A 697 0.26 -40.21 -62.82
N PRO A 698 -0.08 -39.64 -61.65
CA PRO A 698 -0.38 -38.20 -61.51
C PRO A 698 0.74 -37.25 -61.97
N ASN A 699 1.98 -37.73 -62.04
CA ASN A 699 3.17 -37.00 -62.50
C ASN A 699 3.77 -37.58 -63.81
N GLU A 700 3.02 -38.40 -64.55
CA GLU A 700 3.51 -39.07 -65.77
C GLU A 700 3.81 -38.07 -66.88
N LEU A 701 5.07 -37.94 -67.30
CA LEU A 701 5.48 -37.03 -68.38
C LEU A 701 4.98 -37.52 -69.75
N LEU A 702 4.90 -36.62 -70.73
CA LEU A 702 4.40 -36.94 -72.09
C LEU A 702 5.12 -38.14 -72.72
N ALA A 703 6.44 -38.25 -72.54
CA ALA A 703 7.22 -39.40 -73.01
C ALA A 703 6.77 -40.73 -72.35
N GLY A 704 6.48 -40.72 -71.04
CA GLY A 704 5.99 -41.90 -70.33
C GLY A 704 4.57 -42.29 -70.74
N ILE A 705 3.72 -41.30 -71.04
CA ILE A 705 2.39 -41.50 -71.64
C ILE A 705 2.53 -42.21 -72.99
N ILE A 706 3.40 -41.72 -73.87
CA ILE A 706 3.67 -42.31 -75.19
C ILE A 706 4.17 -43.75 -75.05
N ASP A 707 5.14 -44.01 -74.18
CA ASP A 707 5.72 -45.36 -74.00
C ASP A 707 4.68 -46.38 -73.50
N LYS A 708 3.79 -45.95 -72.61
CA LYS A 708 2.68 -46.78 -72.11
C LYS A 708 1.64 -47.03 -73.21
N LEU A 709 1.30 -46.01 -74.00
CA LEU A 709 0.40 -46.16 -75.15
C LEU A 709 0.98 -47.09 -76.23
N LYS A 710 2.30 -47.04 -76.49
CA LYS A 710 2.98 -47.97 -77.40
C LYS A 710 2.86 -49.42 -76.97
N LYS A 711 2.86 -49.69 -75.67
CA LYS A 711 2.71 -51.04 -75.08
C LYS A 711 1.24 -51.47 -74.88
N ALA A 712 0.29 -50.54 -74.96
CA ALA A 712 -1.14 -50.83 -74.84
C ALA A 712 -1.67 -51.66 -76.02
N ALA A 713 -2.78 -52.38 -75.80
CA ALA A 713 -3.44 -53.19 -76.83
C ALA A 713 -3.86 -52.33 -78.06
N PRO A 714 -3.93 -52.90 -79.27
CA PRO A 714 -4.24 -52.16 -80.50
C PRO A 714 -5.59 -51.43 -80.48
N ASP A 715 -6.55 -51.92 -79.69
CA ASP A 715 -7.90 -51.40 -79.51
C ASP A 715 -8.03 -50.39 -78.36
N TYR A 716 -6.93 -50.06 -77.67
CA TYR A 716 -6.96 -49.08 -76.58
C TYR A 716 -7.37 -47.69 -77.09
N ARG A 717 -8.30 -47.03 -76.40
CA ARG A 717 -8.97 -45.79 -76.84
C ARG A 717 -8.07 -44.61 -77.23
N TYR A 718 -6.84 -44.55 -76.70
CA TYR A 718 -5.86 -43.51 -77.01
C TYR A 718 -4.71 -44.00 -77.91
N LYS A 719 -4.76 -45.25 -78.39
CA LYS A 719 -3.69 -45.87 -79.20
C LYS A 719 -3.45 -45.12 -80.51
N ALA A 720 -4.52 -44.63 -81.13
CA ALA A 720 -4.46 -43.88 -82.38
C ALA A 720 -3.78 -42.50 -82.25
N ALA A 721 -3.59 -41.99 -81.03
CA ALA A 721 -2.95 -40.70 -80.78
C ALA A 721 -1.41 -40.77 -80.73
N VAL A 722 -0.81 -41.97 -80.72
CA VAL A 722 0.64 -42.14 -80.46
C VAL A 722 1.50 -41.32 -81.42
N ASP A 723 1.24 -41.40 -82.72
CA ASP A 723 2.06 -40.72 -83.73
C ASP A 723 2.03 -39.19 -83.56
N ASP A 724 0.84 -38.60 -83.38
CA ASP A 724 0.70 -37.17 -83.13
C ASP A 724 1.34 -36.73 -81.79
N LEU A 725 1.26 -37.58 -80.76
CA LEU A 725 1.91 -37.30 -79.47
C LEU A 725 3.44 -37.36 -79.59
N GLU A 726 3.99 -38.27 -80.40
CA GLU A 726 5.43 -38.34 -80.69
C GLU A 726 5.93 -37.09 -81.41
N ASP A 727 5.20 -36.65 -82.43
CA ASP A 727 5.49 -35.42 -83.17
C ASP A 727 5.49 -34.19 -82.23
N ILE A 728 4.45 -34.05 -81.41
CA ILE A 728 4.35 -32.93 -80.45
C ILE A 728 5.42 -33.03 -79.36
N ASN A 729 5.74 -34.23 -78.89
CA ASN A 729 6.80 -34.44 -77.89
C ASN A 729 8.18 -34.10 -78.46
N PHE A 730 8.45 -34.42 -79.73
CA PHE A 730 9.66 -34.03 -80.43
C PHE A 730 9.74 -32.51 -80.61
N TYR A 731 8.67 -31.89 -81.13
CA TYR A 731 8.60 -30.45 -81.35
C TYR A 731 8.78 -29.64 -80.07
N THR A 732 8.22 -30.09 -78.95
CA THR A 732 8.32 -29.37 -77.66
C THR A 732 9.61 -29.66 -76.88
N ARG A 733 10.49 -30.54 -77.38
CA ARG A 733 11.68 -31.02 -76.64
C ARG A 733 12.77 -29.96 -76.47
N GLU A 734 12.96 -29.09 -77.46
CA GLU A 734 14.02 -28.06 -77.45
C GLU A 734 13.79 -27.00 -76.38
N SER A 735 12.53 -26.72 -76.02
CA SER A 735 12.15 -25.78 -74.97
C SER A 735 12.37 -26.32 -73.55
N HIS A 736 12.74 -27.60 -73.41
CA HIS A 736 12.82 -28.32 -72.13
C HIS A 736 14.24 -28.67 -71.66
N HIS A 737 15.27 -28.45 -72.48
CA HIS A 737 16.67 -28.75 -72.15
C HIS A 737 17.56 -27.50 -72.21
N ALA A 738 18.64 -27.48 -71.42
CA ALA A 738 19.62 -26.41 -71.49
C ALA A 738 20.32 -26.40 -72.87
N PRO A 739 20.61 -25.22 -73.44
CA PRO A 739 21.27 -25.12 -74.74
C PRO A 739 22.65 -25.79 -74.70
N ILE A 740 22.95 -26.60 -75.71
CA ILE A 740 24.23 -27.30 -75.87
C ILE A 740 25.13 -26.45 -76.79
N SER A 741 26.43 -26.39 -76.52
CA SER A 741 27.37 -25.61 -77.35
C SER A 741 27.25 -25.98 -78.84
N GLY A 742 26.88 -24.99 -79.68
CA GLY A 742 26.62 -25.16 -81.12
C GLY A 742 25.15 -25.22 -81.54
N SER A 743 24.19 -25.16 -80.61
CA SER A 743 22.76 -25.06 -80.93
C SER A 743 22.41 -23.69 -81.53
N VAL A 744 21.82 -23.68 -82.73
CA VAL A 744 21.24 -22.47 -83.34
C VAL A 744 19.86 -22.27 -82.72
N THR A 745 19.61 -21.12 -82.09
CA THR A 745 18.28 -20.77 -81.59
C THR A 745 17.41 -20.38 -82.78
N GLU A 746 16.61 -21.31 -83.30
CA GLU A 746 15.62 -21.00 -84.32
C GLU A 746 14.38 -20.37 -83.65
N ALA A 747 13.95 -19.22 -84.16
CA ALA A 747 12.74 -18.56 -83.69
C ALA A 747 11.53 -19.47 -83.97
N THR A 748 10.65 -19.65 -82.98
CA THR A 748 9.45 -20.49 -83.15
C THR A 748 8.52 -19.84 -84.17
N SER A 749 8.33 -20.48 -85.34
CA SER A 749 7.40 -19.99 -86.36
C SER A 749 5.97 -20.00 -85.83
N VAL A 750 5.25 -18.90 -86.02
CA VAL A 750 3.85 -18.75 -85.58
C VAL A 750 2.95 -19.72 -86.35
N GLU A 751 3.15 -19.86 -87.65
CA GLU A 751 2.38 -20.75 -88.53
C GLU A 751 2.61 -22.23 -88.18
N GLU A 752 3.86 -22.59 -87.92
CA GLU A 752 4.21 -23.94 -87.47
C GLU A 752 3.59 -24.24 -86.10
N LEU A 753 3.73 -23.32 -85.14
CA LEU A 753 3.18 -23.49 -83.79
C LEU A 753 1.65 -23.60 -83.82
N LYS A 754 0.97 -22.84 -84.68
CA LYS A 754 -0.49 -22.98 -84.89
C LYS A 754 -0.87 -24.38 -85.36
N THR A 755 -0.09 -24.97 -86.26
CA THR A 755 -0.33 -26.35 -86.73
C THR A 755 -0.27 -27.34 -85.56
N TYR A 756 0.69 -27.20 -84.65
CA TYR A 756 0.76 -28.04 -83.45
C TYR A 756 -0.32 -27.70 -82.41
N CYS A 757 -0.77 -26.44 -82.30
CA CYS A 757 -1.92 -26.05 -81.49
C CYS A 757 -3.22 -26.70 -81.99
N GLU A 758 -3.42 -26.78 -83.32
CA GLU A 758 -4.55 -27.50 -83.93
C GLU A 758 -4.53 -28.99 -83.59
N ARG A 759 -3.37 -29.63 -83.70
CA ARG A 759 -3.21 -31.05 -83.32
C ARG A 759 -3.52 -31.27 -81.84
N VAL A 760 -3.03 -30.40 -80.93
CA VAL A 760 -3.38 -30.49 -79.50
C VAL A 760 -4.87 -30.28 -79.25
N ARG A 761 -5.50 -29.31 -79.91
CA ARG A 761 -6.96 -29.12 -79.85
C ARG A 761 -7.69 -30.39 -80.26
N ASP A 762 -7.25 -31.03 -81.34
CA ASP A 762 -7.92 -32.19 -81.94
C ASP A 762 -7.73 -33.46 -81.12
N LEU A 763 -6.53 -33.68 -80.56
CA LEU A 763 -6.22 -34.75 -79.61
C LEU A 763 -6.93 -34.61 -78.26
N THR A 764 -7.34 -33.40 -77.90
CA THR A 764 -8.05 -33.10 -76.65
C THR A 764 -9.54 -32.80 -76.85
N ARG A 765 -10.12 -33.21 -78.00
CA ARG A 765 -11.57 -33.16 -78.23
C ARG A 765 -12.26 -34.22 -77.36
N GLY A 766 -13.14 -33.78 -76.46
CA GLY A 766 -13.88 -34.66 -75.56
C GLY A 766 -13.91 -34.21 -74.09
N SER A 767 -13.22 -33.12 -73.73
CA SER A 767 -13.40 -32.44 -72.45
C SER A 767 -14.43 -31.30 -72.57
N VAL A 768 -15.67 -31.59 -72.17
CA VAL A 768 -16.61 -30.60 -71.62
C VAL A 768 -17.07 -31.13 -70.27
#